data_AF-A0A7Y2TCS7-F1
#
_entry.id   AF-A0A7Y2TCS7-F1
#
_cell.length_a   1.000
_cell.length_b   1.000
_cell.length_c   1.000
_cell.angle_alpha   90.00
_cell.angle_beta   90.00
_cell.angle_gamma   90.00
#
_symmetry.space_group_name_H-M   'P 1'
#
loop_
_entity.id
_entity.type
_entity.pdbx_description
1 polymer ?
#
loop_
_entity_poly.entity_id
_entity_poly.type
_entity_poly.pdbx_seq_one_letter_code
_entity_poly.pdbx_strand_id
1 'polypeptide(L)'
;MKQLFSLFILAIFISGLALAQSGDSEETLIEQEKALNEELSPSINNIFPVTNLKLQVDNPLFVGVDDATLPTAAFVGNPDSATWVAAFGGAEVWGSAYDPVNDKVYFNSGSTLLEWPVGGAINTLGTITDSVGATLSFVGLAFYNETLYGTRNVANEAIYIINPTTLVASVHIDYEDADYDFGGFSVDPNTGDFYGTSDDATPGRGLYRINPNGTATLIADYPSGETDIDGLAVSDDGFAYLVIDQPGDIFVWDFVGGVYATPFANPWTTSEIFSGGAWIYEAGGGTARVQVIHNSADLLANEVDVYIDGALALDNFAFRTATPYIDLPAGVVVNIGVAPGNSGSVNDTLKNFPVTLTANETYVVFANGVLDTSLYAANPDGRNTSFTLFVKDMARETGLGSDVDFFVLHGSTDAPTVDVKAREAGNVTLVDDAAYSDITPYIQVPPADYTLDLYLSDGVTLVESFIAPLSGLGGGAAAVFASGFLDPSGNQNGAAFGIFAALPDGSVVEFVPGVVPVELSSFVASVNGNDVELRWETATELNNRGFSVERKTTSSEYTEVGFVPGFGTTTDPKSYSFSDQGLQSGTYIYRLKQVDFDGAYQYSNEVEVEIGIPGEFNLNQNYPNPFNPSTKITFSLAADSKVSLKVFNVLGQEVTTLVNQDLTAGVHNYDFDAANINSGVYFYKIEATGVNGIEFTEVKKMILAK
;
A
#
# COMPACT_ATOMS: atom_id res chain seq x y z
N MET A 1 -15.40 -14.31 -20.94
CA MET A 1 -16.64 -14.99 -20.48
C MET A 1 -17.66 -15.28 -21.60
N LYS A 2 -17.97 -14.35 -22.52
CA LYS A 2 -18.90 -14.63 -23.65
C LYS A 2 -18.36 -15.52 -24.78
N GLN A 3 -17.05 -15.72 -24.89
CA GLN A 3 -16.44 -16.68 -25.83
C GLN A 3 -16.40 -18.13 -25.30
N LEU A 4 -16.31 -18.35 -23.98
CA LEU A 4 -16.40 -19.70 -23.39
C LEU A 4 -17.82 -20.30 -23.49
N PHE A 5 -18.86 -19.46 -23.54
CA PHE A 5 -20.25 -19.92 -23.65
C PHE A 5 -20.63 -20.40 -25.07
N SER A 6 -19.86 -20.04 -26.10
CA SER A 6 -20.08 -20.51 -27.48
C SER A 6 -19.40 -21.85 -27.78
N LEU A 7 -18.30 -22.18 -27.10
CA LEU A 7 -17.64 -23.49 -27.25
C LEU A 7 -18.42 -24.61 -26.54
N PHE A 8 -19.08 -24.31 -25.42
CA PHE A 8 -19.85 -25.30 -24.66
C PHE A 8 -21.15 -25.73 -25.36
N ILE A 9 -21.75 -24.87 -26.19
CA ILE A 9 -22.97 -25.18 -26.95
C ILE A 9 -22.66 -25.99 -28.22
N LEU A 10 -21.44 -25.89 -28.77
CA LEU A 10 -21.02 -26.72 -29.91
C LEU A 10 -20.71 -28.17 -29.50
N ALA A 11 -20.19 -28.39 -28.29
CA ALA A 11 -19.93 -29.72 -27.75
C ALA A 11 -21.20 -30.53 -27.42
N ILE A 12 -22.30 -29.84 -27.10
CA ILE A 12 -23.60 -30.48 -26.78
C ILE A 12 -24.38 -30.86 -28.05
N PHE A 13 -24.12 -30.21 -29.20
CA PHE A 13 -24.79 -30.55 -30.46
C PHE A 13 -24.15 -31.73 -31.21
N ILE A 14 -22.87 -32.05 -30.95
CA ILE A 14 -22.16 -33.13 -31.64
C ILE A 14 -22.40 -34.50 -30.97
N SER A 15 -22.70 -34.53 -29.67
CA SER A 15 -23.03 -35.79 -28.95
C SER A 15 -24.50 -36.25 -29.12
N GLY A 16 -25.37 -35.39 -29.67
CA GLY A 16 -26.80 -35.66 -29.80
C GLY A 16 -27.27 -36.26 -31.14
N LEU A 17 -26.40 -36.38 -32.15
CA LEU A 17 -26.81 -36.76 -33.52
C LEU A 17 -26.27 -38.11 -34.03
N ALA A 18 -25.52 -38.88 -33.22
CA ALA A 18 -25.00 -40.19 -33.62
C ALA A 18 -25.84 -41.39 -33.14
N LEU A 19 -26.94 -41.17 -32.42
CA LEU A 19 -27.87 -42.24 -32.01
C LEU A 19 -29.09 -42.32 -32.95
N ALA A 20 -28.86 -42.47 -34.24
CA ALA A 20 -29.86 -43.01 -35.15
C ALA A 20 -29.19 -43.62 -36.39
N GLN A 21 -29.31 -44.94 -36.51
CA GLN A 21 -28.97 -45.79 -37.67
C GLN A 21 -27.50 -46.16 -37.86
N SER A 22 -27.10 -47.32 -37.33
CA SER A 22 -26.82 -48.53 -38.12
C SER A 22 -26.48 -49.67 -37.17
N GLY A 23 -26.91 -50.89 -37.51
CA GLY A 23 -26.47 -52.09 -36.81
C GLY A 23 -25.18 -52.56 -37.44
N ASP A 24 -24.07 -52.49 -36.71
CA ASP A 24 -22.80 -53.09 -37.09
C ASP A 24 -22.14 -53.78 -35.87
N SER A 25 -21.36 -54.83 -36.16
CA SER A 25 -20.79 -55.80 -35.22
C SER A 25 -19.71 -55.21 -34.29
N GLU A 26 -19.41 -55.89 -33.17
CA GLU A 26 -18.37 -55.50 -32.19
C GLU A 26 -16.99 -55.15 -32.80
N GLU A 27 -16.68 -55.67 -34.00
CA GLU A 27 -15.44 -55.39 -34.74
C GLU A 27 -15.34 -53.92 -35.22
N THR A 28 -16.45 -53.22 -35.46
CA THR A 28 -16.44 -51.81 -35.92
C THR A 28 -16.36 -50.78 -34.79
N LEU A 29 -16.70 -51.15 -33.54
CA LEU A 29 -16.55 -50.27 -32.38
C LEU A 29 -15.09 -50.18 -31.94
N ILE A 30 -14.34 -51.29 -32.02
CA ILE A 30 -12.91 -51.32 -31.71
C ILE A 30 -12.10 -50.53 -32.76
N GLU A 31 -12.44 -50.63 -34.05
CA GLU A 31 -11.79 -49.81 -35.09
C GLU A 31 -12.13 -48.31 -34.97
N GLN A 32 -13.35 -47.95 -34.54
CA GLN A 32 -13.72 -46.57 -34.27
C GLN A 32 -13.07 -46.02 -33.00
N GLU A 33 -12.87 -46.84 -31.97
CA GLU A 33 -12.13 -46.48 -30.75
C GLU A 33 -10.62 -46.37 -31.03
N LYS A 34 -10.09 -47.17 -31.96
CA LYS A 34 -8.71 -47.06 -32.47
C LYS A 34 -8.52 -45.81 -33.33
N ALA A 35 -9.46 -45.49 -34.20
CA ALA A 35 -9.43 -44.28 -35.03
C ALA A 35 -9.63 -43.00 -34.17
N LEU A 36 -10.44 -43.07 -33.12
CA LEU A 36 -10.60 -41.98 -32.15
C LEU A 36 -9.34 -41.81 -31.28
N ASN A 37 -8.65 -42.91 -30.91
CA ASN A 37 -7.35 -42.86 -30.21
C ASN A 37 -6.19 -42.45 -31.13
N GLU A 38 -6.28 -42.68 -32.45
CA GLU A 38 -5.33 -42.14 -33.43
C GLU A 38 -5.61 -40.65 -33.74
N GLU A 39 -6.86 -40.18 -33.75
CA GLU A 39 -7.19 -38.74 -33.84
C GLU A 39 -7.00 -37.98 -32.51
N LEU A 40 -6.93 -38.68 -31.37
CA LEU A 40 -6.57 -38.11 -30.05
C LEU A 40 -5.10 -38.29 -29.70
N SER A 41 -4.31 -38.95 -30.54
CA SER A 41 -2.84 -38.88 -30.44
C SER A 41 -2.41 -37.44 -30.71
N PRO A 42 -1.67 -36.78 -29.81
CA PRO A 42 -1.65 -35.34 -29.80
C PRO A 42 -0.76 -34.90 -30.96
N SER A 43 -1.40 -34.31 -31.98
CA SER A 43 -0.73 -33.47 -32.96
C SER A 43 -0.25 -32.19 -32.25
N ILE A 44 0.77 -32.31 -31.39
CA ILE A 44 1.53 -31.17 -30.87
C ILE A 44 2.62 -30.91 -31.88
N ASN A 45 2.23 -30.27 -32.99
CA ASN A 45 3.17 -29.54 -33.80
C ASN A 45 2.66 -28.10 -33.92
N ASN A 46 3.41 -27.23 -33.25
CA ASN A 46 3.48 -25.78 -33.38
C ASN A 46 2.59 -24.86 -32.50
N ILE A 47 3.33 -24.11 -31.67
CA ILE A 47 3.06 -22.78 -31.08
C ILE A 47 2.28 -22.77 -29.76
N PHE A 48 2.99 -23.05 -28.67
CA PHE A 48 2.96 -22.20 -27.48
C PHE A 48 4.41 -22.11 -26.95
N PRO A 49 4.97 -20.92 -26.64
CA PRO A 49 6.02 -20.90 -25.64
C PRO A 49 5.36 -21.44 -24.36
N VAL A 50 5.84 -22.56 -23.83
CA VAL A 50 5.32 -23.08 -22.56
C VAL A 50 5.89 -22.18 -21.47
N THR A 51 5.28 -21.01 -21.31
CA THR A 51 5.64 -20.05 -20.27
C THR A 51 5.26 -20.67 -18.94
N ASN A 52 6.26 -20.97 -18.11
CA ASN A 52 6.20 -21.55 -16.77
C ASN A 52 5.91 -23.06 -16.70
N LEU A 53 6.87 -23.88 -17.13
CA LEU A 53 6.84 -25.33 -16.94
C LEU A 53 6.73 -25.73 -15.45
N LYS A 54 7.35 -24.96 -14.55
CA LYS A 54 7.31 -25.18 -13.10
C LYS A 54 5.92 -25.04 -12.48
N LEU A 55 5.02 -24.25 -13.08
CA LEU A 55 3.62 -24.15 -12.65
C LEU A 55 2.75 -25.34 -13.11
N GLN A 56 3.30 -26.22 -13.95
CA GLN A 56 2.59 -27.36 -14.53
C GLN A 56 2.96 -28.68 -13.85
N VAL A 57 4.10 -28.74 -13.16
CA VAL A 57 4.73 -29.96 -12.66
C VAL A 57 5.41 -29.67 -11.32
N ASP A 58 4.85 -30.15 -10.21
CA ASP A 58 5.53 -30.07 -8.90
C ASP A 58 6.75 -31.00 -8.88
N ASN A 59 7.85 -30.61 -8.20
CA ASN A 59 9.10 -31.38 -8.08
C ASN A 59 9.67 -31.86 -9.44
N PRO A 60 10.03 -30.94 -10.35
CA PRO A 60 10.29 -31.32 -11.73
C PRO A 60 11.61 -32.09 -11.91
N LEU A 61 11.51 -33.37 -12.24
CA LEU A 61 12.63 -34.17 -12.76
C LEU A 61 12.77 -33.90 -14.26
N PHE A 62 13.89 -33.33 -14.67
CA PHE A 62 14.29 -33.23 -16.06
C PHE A 62 14.95 -34.53 -16.49
N VAL A 63 14.51 -35.05 -17.64
CA VAL A 63 15.06 -36.24 -18.27
C VAL A 63 15.36 -35.94 -19.74
N GLY A 64 16.62 -36.13 -20.11
CA GLY A 64 17.11 -36.02 -21.48
C GLY A 64 17.08 -37.34 -22.23
N VAL A 65 17.10 -37.23 -23.56
CA VAL A 65 17.18 -38.35 -24.51
C VAL A 65 18.34 -38.11 -25.47
N ASP A 66 19.21 -39.09 -25.68
CA ASP A 66 20.27 -39.03 -26.69
C ASP A 66 19.83 -39.38 -28.11
N ASP A 67 18.59 -39.81 -28.34
CA ASP A 67 18.05 -39.99 -29.68
C ASP A 67 17.40 -38.70 -30.22
N ALA A 68 18.17 -37.92 -30.98
CA ALA A 68 17.68 -36.71 -31.66
C ALA A 68 16.65 -36.98 -32.77
N THR A 69 16.41 -38.24 -33.15
CA THR A 69 15.39 -38.58 -34.16
C THR A 69 13.98 -38.64 -33.58
N LEU A 70 13.85 -38.65 -32.24
CA LEU A 70 12.56 -38.56 -31.58
C LEU A 70 11.94 -37.16 -31.74
N PRO A 71 10.60 -37.06 -31.89
CA PRO A 71 9.91 -35.77 -31.98
C PRO A 71 10.17 -34.85 -30.79
N THR A 72 10.47 -35.44 -29.64
CA THR A 72 10.80 -34.77 -28.38
C THR A 72 12.03 -35.46 -27.79
N ALA A 73 13.04 -34.68 -27.42
CA ALA A 73 14.34 -35.17 -26.95
C ALA A 73 14.62 -34.81 -25.49
N ALA A 74 13.70 -34.09 -24.83
CA ALA A 74 13.76 -33.82 -23.41
C ALA A 74 12.37 -33.65 -22.80
N PHE A 75 12.22 -34.04 -21.55
CA PHE A 75 10.96 -34.02 -20.83
C PHE A 75 11.14 -33.57 -19.38
N VAL A 76 10.06 -33.06 -18.80
CA VAL A 76 9.98 -32.73 -17.38
C VAL A 76 8.79 -33.45 -16.78
N GLY A 77 9.01 -34.16 -15.68
CA GLY A 77 7.96 -34.95 -15.02
C GLY A 77 7.91 -34.75 -13.51
N ASN A 78 6.76 -35.07 -12.94
CA ASN A 78 6.54 -35.08 -11.50
C ASN A 78 6.60 -36.54 -11.00
N PRO A 79 7.57 -36.89 -10.14
CA PRO A 79 7.73 -38.24 -9.60
C PRO A 79 6.54 -38.74 -8.76
N ASP A 80 5.79 -37.85 -8.10
CA ASP A 80 4.66 -38.22 -7.25
C ASP A 80 3.38 -38.54 -8.05
N SER A 81 3.17 -37.85 -9.17
CA SER A 81 1.94 -37.94 -9.97
C SER A 81 2.07 -38.71 -11.29
N ALA A 82 3.30 -39.07 -11.68
CA ALA A 82 3.62 -39.67 -12.98
C ALA A 82 3.14 -38.85 -14.19
N THR A 83 3.08 -37.53 -14.02
CA THR A 83 2.76 -36.61 -15.09
C THR A 83 4.03 -36.17 -15.80
N TRP A 84 4.00 -36.12 -17.14
CA TRP A 84 5.14 -35.77 -17.99
C TRP A 84 4.75 -34.74 -19.03
N VAL A 85 5.62 -33.76 -19.24
CA VAL A 85 5.48 -32.69 -20.22
C VAL A 85 6.71 -32.66 -21.11
N ALA A 86 6.51 -32.52 -22.42
CA ALA A 86 7.59 -32.33 -23.38
C ALA A 86 8.30 -30.99 -23.11
N ALA A 87 9.61 -31.01 -22.91
CA ALA A 87 10.42 -29.81 -22.71
C ALA A 87 10.82 -29.19 -24.06
N PHE A 88 11.51 -29.97 -24.90
CA PHE A 88 11.94 -29.58 -26.24
C PHE A 88 12.29 -30.79 -27.12
N GLY A 89 12.48 -30.58 -28.43
CA GLY A 89 12.91 -31.60 -29.38
C GLY A 89 14.05 -31.13 -30.30
N GLY A 90 14.68 -32.07 -31.00
CA GLY A 90 15.68 -31.79 -32.04
C GLY A 90 17.12 -31.61 -31.56
N ALA A 91 17.45 -31.94 -30.32
CA ALA A 91 18.82 -31.95 -29.80
C ALA A 91 19.01 -33.14 -28.85
N GLU A 92 20.08 -33.91 -29.04
CA GLU A 92 20.47 -35.00 -28.13
C GLU A 92 20.88 -34.41 -26.78
N VAL A 93 20.51 -35.09 -25.70
CA VAL A 93 20.91 -34.75 -24.34
C VAL A 93 21.68 -35.95 -23.81
N TRP A 94 23.00 -35.83 -23.65
CA TRP A 94 23.85 -36.89 -23.07
C TRP A 94 23.97 -36.68 -21.55
N GLY A 95 24.44 -35.51 -21.16
CA GLY A 95 24.45 -35.07 -19.77
C GLY A 95 23.58 -33.82 -19.60
N SER A 96 23.02 -33.65 -18.40
CA SER A 96 22.20 -32.47 -18.06
C SER A 96 22.49 -31.99 -16.66
N ALA A 97 22.52 -30.68 -16.46
CA ALA A 97 22.72 -30.06 -15.16
C ALA A 97 21.87 -28.81 -15.02
N TYR A 98 21.08 -28.72 -13.95
CA TYR A 98 20.23 -27.56 -13.71
C TYR A 98 20.97 -26.47 -12.92
N ASP A 99 20.96 -25.25 -13.45
CA ASP A 99 21.45 -24.03 -12.82
C ASP A 99 20.28 -23.33 -12.12
N PRO A 100 20.11 -23.49 -10.80
CA PRO A 100 19.00 -22.89 -10.07
C PRO A 100 19.09 -21.37 -9.95
N VAL A 101 20.28 -20.78 -10.14
CA VAL A 101 20.48 -19.33 -10.01
C VAL A 101 19.94 -18.61 -11.24
N ASN A 102 20.15 -19.18 -12.42
CA ASN A 102 19.75 -18.57 -13.69
C ASN A 102 18.54 -19.25 -14.36
N ASP A 103 17.89 -20.16 -13.63
CA ASP A 103 16.74 -20.95 -14.08
C ASP A 103 16.88 -21.55 -15.48
N LYS A 104 17.95 -22.34 -15.65
CA LYS A 104 18.27 -22.97 -16.94
C LYS A 104 18.91 -24.34 -16.76
N VAL A 105 18.74 -25.20 -17.75
CA VAL A 105 19.43 -26.50 -17.83
C VAL A 105 20.58 -26.37 -18.82
N TYR A 106 21.79 -26.65 -18.37
CA TYR A 106 22.90 -26.95 -19.25
C TYR A 106 22.80 -28.40 -19.68
N PHE A 107 23.05 -28.66 -20.95
CA PHE A 107 23.13 -30.02 -21.46
C PHE A 107 24.12 -30.12 -22.61
N ASN A 108 24.58 -31.33 -22.93
CA ASN A 108 25.50 -31.53 -24.03
C ASN A 108 25.02 -32.60 -25.01
N SER A 109 25.33 -32.38 -26.29
CA SER A 109 25.32 -33.41 -27.33
C SER A 109 26.77 -33.67 -27.72
N GLY A 110 27.32 -34.78 -27.20
CA GLY A 110 28.75 -35.10 -27.29
C GLY A 110 29.63 -34.00 -26.71
N SER A 111 30.31 -33.24 -27.58
CA SER A 111 31.23 -32.16 -27.20
C SER A 111 30.63 -30.75 -27.27
N THR A 112 29.37 -30.63 -27.71
CA THR A 112 28.70 -29.33 -27.84
C THR A 112 27.92 -29.04 -26.57
N LEU A 113 28.20 -27.91 -25.92
CA LEU A 113 27.42 -27.41 -24.79
C LEU A 113 26.25 -26.55 -25.30
N LEU A 114 25.08 -26.82 -24.76
CA LEU A 114 23.85 -26.08 -24.99
C LEU A 114 23.29 -25.62 -23.64
N GLU A 115 22.45 -24.59 -23.68
CA GLU A 115 21.63 -24.19 -22.55
C GLU A 115 20.17 -24.07 -22.98
N TRP A 116 19.28 -24.42 -22.06
CA TRP A 116 17.86 -24.22 -22.20
C TRP A 116 17.36 -23.43 -20.98
N PRO A 117 17.04 -22.13 -21.13
CA PRO A 117 16.24 -21.42 -20.14
C PRO A 117 14.92 -22.18 -19.98
N VAL A 118 14.51 -22.51 -18.74
CA VAL A 118 13.36 -23.39 -18.52
C VAL A 118 12.10 -22.77 -19.13
N GLY A 119 11.47 -23.46 -20.08
CA GLY A 119 10.32 -22.97 -20.86
C GLY A 119 10.66 -22.04 -22.05
N GLY A 120 11.94 -21.80 -22.30
CA GLY A 120 12.47 -20.96 -23.37
C GLY A 120 12.97 -21.72 -24.60
N ALA A 121 13.73 -21.02 -25.45
CA ALA A 121 14.40 -21.59 -26.62
C ALA A 121 15.81 -22.06 -26.29
N ILE A 122 16.24 -23.17 -26.89
CA ILE A 122 17.60 -23.71 -26.73
C ILE A 122 18.61 -22.77 -27.38
N ASN A 123 19.70 -22.48 -26.67
CA ASN A 123 20.86 -21.79 -27.20
C ASN A 123 22.05 -22.74 -27.28
N THR A 124 22.72 -22.79 -28.44
CA THR A 124 24.01 -23.48 -28.57
C THR A 124 25.13 -22.56 -28.08
N LEU A 125 25.88 -22.98 -27.07
CA LEU A 125 27.01 -22.22 -26.53
C LEU A 125 28.28 -22.48 -27.35
N GLY A 126 28.55 -23.74 -27.70
CA GLY A 126 29.65 -24.13 -28.60
C GLY A 126 30.36 -25.41 -28.19
N THR A 127 31.53 -25.68 -28.76
CA THR A 127 32.32 -26.89 -28.50
C THR A 127 33.19 -26.74 -27.26
N ILE A 128 33.12 -27.70 -26.34
CA ILE A 128 33.95 -27.75 -25.13
C ILE A 128 35.36 -28.24 -25.49
N THR A 129 36.39 -27.54 -25.01
CA THR A 129 37.80 -27.92 -25.20
C THR A 129 38.58 -27.93 -23.90
N ASP A 130 39.72 -28.62 -23.88
CA ASP A 130 40.72 -28.42 -22.83
C ASP A 130 41.47 -27.08 -23.00
N SER A 131 42.41 -26.81 -22.09
CA SER A 131 43.24 -25.59 -22.11
C SER A 131 44.21 -25.48 -23.30
N VAL A 132 44.42 -26.56 -24.07
CA VAL A 132 45.27 -26.58 -25.27
C VAL A 132 44.46 -26.69 -26.57
N GLY A 133 43.12 -26.67 -26.49
CA GLY A 133 42.19 -26.64 -27.62
C GLY A 133 41.75 -28.01 -28.14
N ALA A 134 42.01 -29.10 -27.42
CA ALA A 134 41.50 -30.41 -27.78
C ALA A 134 40.02 -30.53 -27.40
N THR A 135 39.20 -31.04 -28.33
CA THR A 135 37.76 -31.26 -28.11
C THR A 135 37.51 -32.33 -27.06
N LEU A 136 36.59 -32.05 -26.13
CA LEU A 136 36.18 -32.96 -25.08
C LEU A 136 34.68 -33.26 -25.18
N SER A 137 34.31 -34.54 -25.13
CA SER A 137 32.92 -34.99 -24.96
C SER A 137 32.69 -35.44 -23.53
N PHE A 138 31.48 -35.20 -23.02
CA PHE A 138 31.04 -35.53 -21.67
C PHE A 138 29.81 -36.45 -21.73
N VAL A 139 29.61 -37.26 -20.71
CA VAL A 139 28.45 -38.17 -20.59
C VAL A 139 27.56 -37.76 -19.41
N GLY A 140 28.15 -37.29 -18.31
CA GLY A 140 27.42 -36.72 -17.19
C GLY A 140 27.74 -35.25 -16.98
N LEU A 141 26.75 -34.47 -16.54
CA LEU A 141 26.91 -33.07 -16.12
C LEU A 141 26.27 -32.86 -14.75
N ALA A 142 26.85 -31.98 -13.93
CA ALA A 142 26.24 -31.55 -12.68
C ALA A 142 26.54 -30.06 -12.44
N PHE A 143 25.67 -29.34 -11.74
CA PHE A 143 25.87 -27.93 -11.44
C PHE A 143 25.73 -27.69 -9.94
N TYR A 144 26.73 -27.06 -9.34
CA TYR A 144 26.73 -26.73 -7.92
C TYR A 144 27.57 -25.48 -7.68
N ASN A 145 27.06 -24.60 -6.82
CA ASN A 145 27.77 -23.40 -6.38
C ASN A 145 28.37 -22.59 -7.56
N GLU A 146 27.51 -22.23 -8.52
CA GLU A 146 27.84 -21.49 -9.74
C GLU A 146 28.85 -22.17 -10.68
N THR A 147 29.14 -23.45 -10.45
CA THR A 147 30.15 -24.21 -11.18
C THR A 147 29.50 -25.37 -11.92
N LEU A 148 29.74 -25.45 -13.23
CA LEU A 148 29.36 -26.59 -14.05
C LEU A 148 30.48 -27.64 -14.01
N TYR A 149 30.10 -28.87 -13.68
CA TYR A 149 30.97 -30.03 -13.63
C TYR A 149 30.57 -31.04 -14.71
N GLY A 150 31.50 -31.90 -15.10
CA GLY A 150 31.19 -33.02 -15.99
C GLY A 150 32.14 -34.19 -15.88
N THR A 151 31.62 -35.38 -16.21
CA THR A 151 32.33 -36.66 -16.32
C THR A 151 32.40 -37.11 -17.78
N ARG A 152 33.37 -37.97 -18.09
CA ARG A 152 33.65 -38.43 -19.45
C ARG A 152 33.86 -39.93 -19.45
N ASN A 153 33.20 -40.66 -20.32
CA ASN A 153 33.45 -42.09 -20.53
C ASN A 153 34.77 -42.32 -21.29
N VAL A 154 35.90 -42.34 -20.58
CA VAL A 154 37.25 -42.66 -21.11
C VAL A 154 38.11 -43.34 -20.03
N ALA A 155 39.08 -44.17 -20.45
CA ALA A 155 39.92 -45.02 -19.58
C ALA A 155 40.92 -44.30 -18.63
N ASN A 156 40.64 -43.08 -18.19
CA ASN A 156 41.30 -42.30 -17.11
C ASN A 156 40.33 -41.16 -16.78
N GLU A 157 39.22 -41.49 -16.14
CA GLU A 157 38.18 -40.50 -15.85
C GLU A 157 38.69 -39.41 -14.91
N ALA A 158 38.04 -38.26 -14.97
CA ALA A 158 38.24 -37.14 -14.08
C ALA A 158 36.93 -36.38 -13.99
N ILE A 159 36.69 -35.71 -12.86
CA ILE A 159 35.67 -34.67 -12.80
C ILE A 159 36.30 -33.41 -13.34
N TYR A 160 35.67 -32.78 -14.33
CA TYR A 160 36.11 -31.52 -14.91
C TYR A 160 35.23 -30.39 -14.38
N ILE A 161 35.81 -29.22 -14.18
CA ILE A 161 35.08 -27.95 -14.17
C ILE A 161 35.00 -27.46 -15.62
N ILE A 162 33.81 -27.10 -16.06
CA ILE A 162 33.53 -26.54 -17.39
C ILE A 162 33.12 -25.09 -17.19
N ASN A 163 33.80 -24.15 -17.86
CA ASN A 163 33.35 -22.76 -17.87
C ASN A 163 32.37 -22.53 -19.04
N PRO A 164 31.07 -22.25 -18.80
CA PRO A 164 30.09 -22.11 -19.88
C PRO A 164 30.32 -20.91 -20.79
N THR A 165 31.08 -19.90 -20.32
CA THR A 165 31.39 -18.69 -21.10
C THR A 165 32.61 -18.88 -22.00
N THR A 166 33.68 -19.50 -21.50
CA THR A 166 34.90 -19.71 -22.28
C THR A 166 34.92 -21.05 -23.03
N LEU A 167 34.04 -21.98 -22.66
CA LEU A 167 33.98 -23.35 -23.15
C LEU A 167 35.26 -24.16 -22.90
N VAL A 168 36.07 -23.71 -21.93
CA VAL A 168 37.28 -24.41 -21.52
C VAL A 168 36.97 -25.24 -20.29
N ALA A 169 37.35 -26.52 -20.33
CA ALA A 169 37.28 -27.44 -19.21
C ALA A 169 38.67 -27.70 -18.61
N SER A 170 38.70 -27.88 -17.28
CA SER A 170 39.91 -28.21 -16.53
C SER A 170 39.62 -29.29 -15.49
N VAL A 171 40.57 -30.19 -15.27
CA VAL A 171 40.45 -31.26 -14.26
C VAL A 171 40.26 -30.65 -12.86
N HIS A 172 39.26 -31.15 -12.14
CA HIS A 172 38.93 -30.80 -10.76
C HIS A 172 39.34 -31.92 -9.80
N ILE A 173 38.94 -33.16 -10.09
CA ILE A 173 39.31 -34.37 -9.35
C ILE A 173 39.85 -35.37 -10.36
N ASP A 174 41.07 -35.83 -10.14
CA ASP A 174 41.77 -36.84 -10.95
C ASP A 174 41.58 -38.22 -10.29
N TYR A 175 41.21 -39.24 -11.07
CA TYR A 175 41.10 -40.61 -10.55
C TYR A 175 42.43 -41.33 -10.76
N GLU A 176 43.08 -41.74 -9.67
CA GLU A 176 44.33 -42.51 -9.74
C GLU A 176 44.12 -43.97 -10.19
N ASP A 177 42.88 -44.48 -10.15
CA ASP A 177 42.48 -45.83 -10.58
C ASP A 177 41.43 -45.75 -11.70
N ALA A 178 41.73 -46.35 -12.85
CA ALA A 178 41.09 -46.13 -14.15
C ALA A 178 39.82 -46.98 -14.46
N ASP A 179 39.17 -47.53 -13.43
CA ASP A 179 38.15 -48.57 -13.57
C ASP A 179 36.71 -48.09 -13.23
N TYR A 180 36.47 -46.78 -13.14
CA TYR A 180 35.11 -46.25 -12.98
C TYR A 180 34.68 -45.58 -14.28
N ASP A 181 33.62 -46.10 -14.91
CA ASP A 181 32.85 -45.45 -15.98
C ASP A 181 31.59 -44.84 -15.36
N PHE A 182 31.59 -43.53 -15.10
CA PHE A 182 30.42 -42.84 -14.55
C PHE A 182 29.54 -42.25 -15.66
N GLY A 183 28.57 -43.05 -16.12
CA GLY A 183 27.55 -42.65 -17.11
C GLY A 183 26.66 -41.53 -16.58
N GLY A 184 25.95 -41.80 -15.48
CA GLY A 184 25.18 -40.81 -14.74
C GLY A 184 26.03 -40.05 -13.73
N PHE A 185 25.82 -38.74 -13.61
CA PHE A 185 26.55 -37.88 -12.70
C PHE A 185 25.65 -36.79 -12.12
N SER A 186 25.70 -36.60 -10.81
CA SER A 186 24.94 -35.55 -10.13
C SER A 186 25.68 -35.10 -8.87
N VAL A 187 25.26 -33.98 -8.32
CA VAL A 187 25.75 -33.42 -7.06
C VAL A 187 24.57 -33.26 -6.12
N ASP A 188 24.76 -33.59 -4.84
CA ASP A 188 23.76 -33.32 -3.81
C ASP A 188 23.74 -31.81 -3.53
N PRO A 189 22.60 -31.13 -3.74
CA PRO A 189 22.49 -29.68 -3.59
C PRO A 189 22.68 -29.22 -2.14
N ASN A 190 22.45 -30.09 -1.15
CA ASN A 190 22.55 -29.75 0.27
C ASN A 190 23.98 -29.90 0.80
N THR A 191 24.71 -30.89 0.30
CA THR A 191 26.03 -31.27 0.86
C THR A 191 27.19 -30.91 -0.07
N GLY A 192 26.92 -30.76 -1.37
CA GLY A 192 27.96 -30.65 -2.41
C GLY A 192 28.69 -31.97 -2.68
N ASP A 193 28.17 -33.09 -2.18
CA ASP A 193 28.75 -34.41 -2.45
C ASP A 193 28.45 -34.84 -3.89
N PHE A 194 29.47 -35.34 -4.58
CA PHE A 194 29.35 -35.86 -5.94
C PHE A 194 28.91 -37.33 -5.92
N TYR A 195 28.02 -37.67 -6.84
CA TYR A 195 27.52 -39.02 -7.04
C TYR A 195 27.58 -39.41 -8.51
N GLY A 196 27.78 -40.70 -8.77
CA GLY A 196 27.74 -41.24 -10.12
C GLY A 196 27.22 -42.67 -10.16
N THR A 197 26.67 -43.08 -11.30
CA THR A 197 26.25 -44.46 -11.60
C THR A 197 27.33 -45.14 -12.42
N SER A 198 27.65 -46.40 -12.09
CA SER A 198 28.65 -47.16 -12.84
C SER A 198 28.13 -48.52 -13.26
N ASP A 199 28.31 -48.83 -14.54
CA ASP A 199 27.86 -50.06 -15.20
C ASP A 199 28.96 -51.13 -15.27
N ASP A 200 30.14 -50.81 -14.76
CA ASP A 200 31.28 -51.70 -14.72
C ASP A 200 31.08 -52.84 -13.71
N ALA A 201 31.35 -54.06 -14.17
CA ALA A 201 31.26 -55.25 -13.32
C ALA A 201 32.34 -55.29 -12.22
N THR A 202 33.38 -54.45 -12.32
CA THR A 202 34.47 -54.32 -11.34
C THR A 202 34.79 -52.84 -11.22
N PRO A 203 34.69 -52.22 -10.03
CA PRO A 203 34.55 -52.85 -8.71
C PRO A 203 33.13 -53.31 -8.34
N GLY A 204 32.12 -52.95 -9.11
CA GLY A 204 30.72 -53.36 -8.94
C GLY A 204 29.78 -52.38 -9.63
N ARG A 205 28.59 -52.85 -10.01
CA ARG A 205 27.57 -52.01 -10.62
C ARG A 205 26.75 -51.33 -9.54
N GLY A 206 26.55 -50.02 -9.63
CA GLY A 206 25.80 -49.33 -8.60
C GLY A 206 25.87 -47.81 -8.61
N LEU A 207 25.22 -47.25 -7.60
CA LEU A 207 25.32 -45.84 -7.22
C LEU A 207 26.55 -45.65 -6.32
N TYR A 208 27.42 -44.72 -6.68
CA TYR A 208 28.63 -44.41 -5.95
C TYR A 208 28.63 -42.96 -5.45
N ARG A 209 29.20 -42.73 -4.27
CA ARG A 209 29.67 -41.42 -3.83
C ARG A 209 31.10 -41.24 -4.27
N ILE A 210 31.39 -40.11 -4.91
CA ILE A 210 32.72 -39.75 -5.37
C ILE A 210 33.40 -38.90 -4.29
N ASN A 211 34.53 -39.39 -3.80
CA ASN A 211 35.27 -38.74 -2.72
C ASN A 211 36.23 -37.68 -3.30
N PRO A 212 36.46 -36.56 -2.60
CA PRO A 212 37.36 -35.50 -3.06
C PRO A 212 38.82 -35.91 -3.30
N ASN A 213 39.23 -37.08 -2.82
CA ASN A 213 40.56 -37.64 -3.01
C ASN A 213 40.70 -38.51 -4.29
N GLY A 214 39.70 -38.52 -5.17
CA GLY A 214 39.72 -39.31 -6.41
C GLY A 214 39.39 -40.79 -6.22
N THR A 215 38.80 -41.17 -5.08
CA THR A 215 38.26 -42.53 -4.86
C THR A 215 36.73 -42.51 -4.91
N ALA A 216 36.09 -43.66 -5.10
CA ALA A 216 34.63 -43.77 -5.03
C ALA A 216 34.20 -44.81 -3.98
N THR A 217 33.03 -44.63 -3.40
CA THR A 217 32.44 -45.54 -2.40
C THR A 217 31.07 -45.99 -2.86
N LEU A 218 30.88 -47.30 -3.03
CA LEU A 218 29.60 -47.90 -3.39
C LEU A 218 28.56 -47.60 -2.30
N ILE A 219 27.46 -46.96 -2.69
CA ILE A 219 26.33 -46.62 -1.82
C ILE A 219 25.25 -47.71 -1.92
N ALA A 220 24.91 -48.12 -3.14
CA ALA A 220 23.89 -49.13 -3.41
C ALA A 220 24.21 -49.90 -4.69
N ASP A 221 24.08 -51.24 -4.64
CA ASP A 221 24.01 -52.05 -5.86
C ASP A 221 22.77 -51.63 -6.68
N TYR A 222 22.81 -51.82 -8.00
CA TYR A 222 21.60 -51.65 -8.80
C TYR A 222 20.49 -52.64 -8.42
N PRO A 223 19.21 -52.28 -8.65
CA PRO A 223 18.09 -53.20 -8.49
C PRO A 223 18.27 -54.50 -9.29
N SER A 224 17.71 -55.60 -8.79
CA SER A 224 17.93 -56.92 -9.39
C SER A 224 17.39 -56.98 -10.82
N GLY A 225 18.30 -57.22 -11.78
CA GLY A 225 17.97 -57.32 -13.20
C GLY A 225 18.50 -56.17 -14.05
N GLU A 226 18.88 -55.06 -13.40
CA GLU A 226 19.40 -53.86 -14.06
C GLU A 226 20.92 -53.89 -14.23
N THR A 227 21.39 -53.38 -15.36
CA THR A 227 22.82 -53.39 -15.69
C THR A 227 23.33 -52.14 -16.41
N ASP A 228 22.45 -51.17 -16.68
CA ASP A 228 22.68 -50.10 -17.66
C ASP A 228 21.92 -48.84 -17.19
N ILE A 229 22.59 -47.96 -16.45
CA ILE A 229 21.99 -46.76 -15.85
C ILE A 229 22.85 -45.53 -16.17
N ASP A 230 22.42 -44.78 -17.18
CA ASP A 230 23.16 -43.64 -17.73
C ASP A 230 22.73 -42.27 -17.16
N GLY A 231 21.56 -42.17 -16.53
CA GLY A 231 21.08 -40.92 -15.94
C GLY A 231 21.05 -40.94 -14.42
N LEU A 232 21.44 -39.82 -13.82
CA LEU A 232 21.37 -39.62 -12.37
C LEU A 232 20.92 -38.20 -12.06
N ALA A 233 19.89 -38.06 -11.22
CA ALA A 233 19.51 -36.80 -10.61
C ALA A 233 19.45 -36.97 -9.09
N VAL A 234 20.04 -36.05 -8.33
CA VAL A 234 19.91 -36.00 -6.87
C VAL A 234 19.07 -34.79 -6.49
N SER A 235 18.06 -35.00 -5.67
CA SER A 235 17.13 -33.96 -5.21
C SER A 235 17.52 -33.40 -3.85
N ASP A 236 16.97 -32.24 -3.52
CA ASP A 236 17.16 -31.54 -2.25
C ASP A 236 16.38 -32.16 -1.08
N ASP A 237 15.39 -33.02 -1.36
CA ASP A 237 14.66 -33.81 -0.36
C ASP A 237 15.34 -35.14 -0.01
N GLY A 238 16.53 -35.41 -0.56
CA GLY A 238 17.39 -36.53 -0.14
C GLY A 238 17.15 -37.84 -0.89
N PHE A 239 16.69 -37.77 -2.14
CA PHE A 239 16.56 -38.93 -3.02
C PHE A 239 17.53 -38.84 -4.20
N ALA A 240 17.92 -40.01 -4.73
CA ALA A 240 18.57 -40.14 -6.02
C ALA A 240 17.64 -40.87 -7.00
N TYR A 241 17.48 -40.30 -8.19
CA TYR A 241 16.68 -40.81 -9.28
C TYR A 241 17.63 -41.38 -10.34
N LEU A 242 17.62 -42.69 -10.48
CA LEU A 242 18.45 -43.48 -11.38
C LEU A 242 17.64 -43.76 -12.64
N VAL A 243 18.04 -43.11 -13.74
CA VAL A 243 17.36 -43.17 -15.03
C VAL A 243 18.09 -44.20 -15.90
N ILE A 244 17.37 -45.22 -16.33
CA ILE A 244 17.90 -46.33 -17.13
C ILE A 244 17.81 -46.02 -18.62
N ASP A 245 18.65 -46.62 -19.47
CA ASP A 245 18.64 -46.37 -20.93
C ASP A 245 17.72 -47.34 -21.74
N GLN A 246 16.90 -48.12 -21.03
CA GLN A 246 16.00 -49.13 -21.62
C GLN A 246 14.54 -48.90 -21.16
N PRO A 247 13.53 -49.54 -21.80
CA PRO A 247 12.16 -49.46 -21.29
C PRO A 247 12.07 -50.08 -19.90
N GLY A 248 11.63 -49.30 -18.91
CA GLY A 248 11.50 -49.74 -17.53
C GLY A 248 11.36 -48.55 -16.58
N ASP A 249 11.26 -48.82 -15.28
CA ASP A 249 11.00 -47.79 -14.28
C ASP A 249 12.26 -46.96 -13.95
N ILE A 250 12.07 -45.70 -13.58
CA ILE A 250 13.12 -44.87 -12.96
C ILE A 250 13.23 -45.31 -11.50
N PHE A 251 14.42 -45.72 -11.06
CA PHE A 251 14.63 -46.21 -9.71
C PHE A 251 14.93 -45.06 -8.75
N VAL A 252 14.43 -45.15 -7.52
CA VAL A 252 14.55 -44.09 -6.52
C VAL A 252 15.28 -44.63 -5.30
N TRP A 253 16.45 -44.09 -4.99
CA TRP A 253 17.22 -44.41 -3.79
C TRP A 253 16.98 -43.36 -2.70
N ASP A 254 16.56 -43.79 -1.51
CA ASP A 254 16.39 -42.95 -0.33
C ASP A 254 17.71 -42.92 0.47
N PHE A 255 18.39 -41.78 0.49
CA PHE A 255 19.65 -41.64 1.23
C PHE A 255 19.47 -41.76 2.75
N VAL A 256 18.30 -41.39 3.28
CA VAL A 256 18.00 -41.43 4.71
C VAL A 256 17.61 -42.84 5.14
N GLY A 257 16.73 -43.48 4.38
CA GLY A 257 16.28 -44.84 4.62
C GLY A 257 17.33 -45.90 4.29
N GLY A 258 18.27 -45.60 3.39
CA GLY A 258 19.28 -46.53 2.91
C GLY A 258 18.67 -47.71 2.13
N VAL A 259 17.57 -47.46 1.42
CA VAL A 259 16.80 -48.46 0.66
C VAL A 259 16.27 -47.86 -0.63
N TYR A 260 15.96 -48.71 -1.62
CA TYR A 260 15.18 -48.28 -2.77
C TYR A 260 13.71 -48.04 -2.36
N ALA A 261 13.19 -46.88 -2.74
CA ALA A 261 11.77 -46.54 -2.67
C ALA A 261 11.00 -47.21 -3.82
N THR A 262 9.70 -46.90 -3.94
CA THR A 262 8.88 -47.43 -5.04
C THR A 262 9.38 -46.85 -6.36
N PRO A 263 9.72 -47.67 -7.38
CA PRO A 263 10.15 -47.18 -8.68
C PRO A 263 9.06 -46.35 -9.36
N PHE A 264 9.51 -45.41 -10.19
CA PHE A 264 8.65 -44.50 -10.90
C PHE A 264 8.41 -44.97 -12.34
N ALA A 265 7.15 -45.03 -12.77
CA ALA A 265 6.81 -45.50 -14.10
C ALA A 265 7.25 -44.49 -15.17
N ASN A 266 8.17 -44.94 -16.01
CA ASN A 266 8.59 -44.24 -17.20
C ASN A 266 7.46 -44.25 -18.27
N PRO A 267 7.15 -43.12 -18.94
CA PRO A 267 6.09 -43.04 -19.96
C PRO A 267 6.49 -43.61 -21.34
N TRP A 268 7.74 -44.04 -21.51
CA TRP A 268 8.32 -44.45 -22.78
C TRP A 268 8.51 -45.97 -22.87
N THR A 269 8.33 -46.54 -24.06
CA THR A 269 8.31 -47.99 -24.29
C THR A 269 9.37 -48.50 -25.27
N THR A 270 10.29 -47.64 -25.72
CA THR A 270 11.38 -48.01 -26.65
C THR A 270 12.73 -48.08 -25.93
N SER A 271 13.66 -48.86 -26.47
CA SER A 271 15.05 -48.93 -26.01
C SER A 271 15.85 -47.83 -26.70
N GLU A 272 16.83 -47.21 -26.02
CA GLU A 272 17.61 -46.04 -26.46
C GLU A 272 16.92 -44.70 -26.18
N ILE A 273 16.61 -44.39 -24.93
CA ILE A 273 15.86 -43.15 -24.65
C ILE A 273 16.45 -42.28 -23.54
N PHE A 274 17.38 -42.68 -22.66
CA PHE A 274 17.72 -41.74 -21.57
C PHE A 274 19.19 -41.53 -21.30
N SER A 275 19.59 -40.28 -21.49
CA SER A 275 20.85 -39.76 -20.98
C SER A 275 20.66 -38.32 -20.47
N GLY A 276 21.16 -38.09 -19.25
CA GLY A 276 20.98 -36.85 -18.49
C GLY A 276 19.73 -36.85 -17.61
N GLY A 277 19.94 -36.95 -16.30
CA GLY A 277 18.96 -36.59 -15.28
C GLY A 277 19.35 -35.26 -14.65
N ALA A 278 18.40 -34.36 -14.43
CA ALA A 278 18.63 -33.21 -13.56
C ALA A 278 17.39 -32.94 -12.73
N TRP A 279 17.58 -32.75 -11.43
CA TRP A 279 16.49 -32.24 -10.60
C TRP A 279 16.37 -30.74 -10.85
N ILE A 280 15.26 -30.31 -11.43
CA ILE A 280 14.95 -28.89 -11.54
C ILE A 280 14.44 -28.48 -10.17
N TYR A 281 15.33 -27.93 -9.35
CA TYR A 281 14.92 -27.29 -8.11
C TYR A 281 13.97 -26.13 -8.46
N GLU A 282 12.93 -25.95 -7.65
CA GLU A 282 12.47 -24.58 -7.36
C GLU A 282 13.74 -23.78 -7.03
N ALA A 283 13.98 -22.66 -7.73
CA ALA A 283 15.17 -21.85 -7.46
C ALA A 283 15.16 -21.57 -5.95
N GLY A 284 16.16 -22.07 -5.22
CA GLY A 284 16.01 -22.40 -3.81
C GLY A 284 15.36 -21.30 -2.98
N GLY A 285 14.25 -21.64 -2.34
CA GLY A 285 13.66 -20.91 -1.23
C GLY A 285 12.14 -20.81 -1.34
N GLY A 286 11.43 -21.25 -0.31
CA GLY A 286 9.95 -21.18 -0.27
C GLY A 286 9.40 -19.77 -0.48
N THR A 287 8.09 -19.60 -0.44
CA THR A 287 7.50 -18.26 -0.66
C THR A 287 7.67 -17.35 0.56
N ALA A 288 7.75 -16.05 0.29
CA ALA A 288 7.55 -15.00 1.27
C ALA A 288 6.21 -14.29 1.00
N ARG A 289 5.54 -13.86 2.06
CA ARG A 289 4.26 -13.11 1.97
C ARG A 289 4.57 -11.62 1.94
N VAL A 290 4.19 -10.91 0.90
CA VAL A 290 4.54 -9.48 0.75
C VAL A 290 3.30 -8.64 0.48
N GLN A 291 3.13 -7.57 1.25
CA GLN A 291 2.20 -6.49 0.93
C GLN A 291 3.00 -5.28 0.44
N VAL A 292 2.56 -4.68 -0.67
CA VAL A 292 3.17 -3.49 -1.24
C VAL A 292 2.24 -2.30 -1.04
N ILE A 293 2.81 -1.16 -0.63
CA ILE A 293 2.10 0.09 -0.38
C ILE A 293 2.75 1.21 -1.19
N HIS A 294 1.95 1.91 -1.99
CA HIS A 294 2.42 3.09 -2.70
C HIS A 294 2.26 4.35 -1.85
N ASN A 295 3.38 4.90 -1.37
CA ASN A 295 3.39 6.10 -0.54
C ASN A 295 4.25 7.27 -1.10
N SER A 296 4.78 7.13 -2.32
CA SER A 296 5.45 8.24 -3.00
C SER A 296 4.42 9.28 -3.44
N ALA A 297 4.52 10.50 -2.89
CA ALA A 297 3.65 11.62 -3.23
C ALA A 297 4.15 12.40 -4.47
N ASP A 298 5.13 11.87 -5.21
CA ASP A 298 5.66 12.50 -6.40
C ASP A 298 4.59 12.52 -7.51
N LEU A 299 4.35 13.68 -8.12
CA LEU A 299 3.34 13.84 -9.18
C LEU A 299 3.63 12.96 -10.41
N LEU A 300 4.91 12.68 -10.70
CA LEU A 300 5.31 11.80 -11.80
C LEU A 300 5.17 10.31 -11.46
N ALA A 301 5.00 9.99 -10.18
CA ALA A 301 4.75 8.65 -9.68
C ALA A 301 3.36 8.55 -9.03
N ASN A 302 2.37 9.34 -9.48
CA ASN A 302 1.02 9.25 -8.92
C ASN A 302 0.35 7.88 -9.23
N GLU A 303 0.76 7.26 -10.34
CA GLU A 303 0.51 5.87 -10.69
C GLU A 303 1.81 5.29 -11.25
N VAL A 304 2.15 4.06 -10.86
CA VAL A 304 3.36 3.36 -11.31
C VAL A 304 3.04 1.95 -11.78
N ASP A 305 3.83 1.49 -12.74
CA ASP A 305 3.85 0.08 -13.10
C ASP A 305 4.98 -0.61 -12.33
N VAL A 306 4.66 -1.76 -11.74
CA VAL A 306 5.62 -2.58 -10.99
C VAL A 306 5.92 -3.84 -11.79
N TYR A 307 7.19 -4.02 -12.11
CA TYR A 307 7.73 -5.20 -12.78
C TYR A 307 8.47 -6.08 -11.77
N ILE A 308 8.23 -7.38 -11.82
CA ILE A 308 8.97 -8.39 -11.03
C ILE A 308 9.69 -9.29 -12.02
N ASP A 309 11.02 -9.32 -11.95
CA ASP A 309 11.90 -10.07 -12.85
C ASP A 309 11.59 -9.87 -14.34
N GLY A 310 11.17 -8.64 -14.68
CA GLY A 310 10.84 -8.25 -16.06
C GLY A 310 9.39 -8.42 -16.47
N ALA A 311 8.58 -9.15 -15.69
CA ALA A 311 7.15 -9.30 -15.94
C ALA A 311 6.34 -8.19 -15.25
N LEU A 312 5.34 -7.63 -15.93
CA LEU A 312 4.43 -6.65 -15.32
C LEU A 312 3.59 -7.35 -14.24
N ALA A 313 3.77 -6.94 -12.99
CA ALA A 313 3.10 -7.52 -11.82
C ALA A 313 1.93 -6.66 -11.33
N LEU A 314 2.11 -5.33 -11.29
CA LEU A 314 1.05 -4.38 -10.95
C LEU A 314 1.00 -3.30 -12.04
N ASP A 315 -0.18 -3.11 -12.62
CA ASP A 315 -0.46 -2.14 -13.68
C ASP A 315 -1.18 -0.93 -13.07
N ASN A 316 -0.68 0.28 -13.31
CA ASN A 316 -1.22 1.54 -12.80
C ASN A 316 -1.48 1.53 -11.28
N PHE A 317 -0.50 1.05 -10.50
CA PHE A 317 -0.57 1.03 -9.05
C PHE A 317 -0.58 2.45 -8.50
N ALA A 318 -1.72 2.87 -7.93
CA ALA A 318 -1.96 4.26 -7.59
C ALA A 318 -1.39 4.66 -6.22
N PHE A 319 -1.02 5.93 -6.07
CA PHE A 319 -0.65 6.54 -4.80
C PHE A 319 -1.72 6.34 -3.71
N ARG A 320 -1.27 6.08 -2.47
CA ARG A 320 -2.09 5.75 -1.28
C ARG A 320 -2.92 4.48 -1.41
N THR A 321 -2.50 3.54 -2.24
CA THR A 321 -3.10 2.20 -2.33
C THR A 321 -2.14 1.12 -1.86
N ALA A 322 -2.70 -0.05 -1.54
CA ALA A 322 -1.96 -1.22 -1.12
C ALA A 322 -2.46 -2.46 -1.87
N THR A 323 -1.58 -3.46 -2.00
CA THR A 323 -1.98 -4.80 -2.43
C THR A 323 -2.50 -5.59 -1.23
N PRO A 324 -3.31 -6.64 -1.43
CA PRO A 324 -3.35 -7.73 -0.45
C PRO A 324 -1.94 -8.35 -0.31
N TYR A 325 -1.71 -9.12 0.75
CA TYR A 325 -0.50 -9.96 0.81
C TYR A 325 -0.48 -10.97 -0.33
N ILE A 326 0.60 -10.94 -1.12
CA ILE A 326 0.88 -11.83 -2.25
C ILE A 326 2.09 -12.72 -1.95
N ASP A 327 2.18 -13.86 -2.63
CA ASP A 327 3.34 -14.75 -2.52
C ASP A 327 4.41 -14.34 -3.53
N LEU A 328 5.65 -14.14 -3.06
CA LEU A 328 6.84 -13.91 -3.88
C LEU A 328 7.90 -15.00 -3.62
N PRO A 329 8.76 -15.32 -4.61
CA PRO A 329 9.90 -16.21 -4.41
C PRO A 329 10.81 -15.70 -3.29
N ALA A 330 11.29 -16.59 -2.43
CA ALA A 330 12.28 -16.28 -1.40
C ALA A 330 13.55 -17.11 -1.61
N GLY A 331 14.63 -16.81 -0.88
CA GLY A 331 15.95 -17.45 -1.04
C GLY A 331 16.69 -17.07 -2.34
N VAL A 332 16.02 -16.43 -3.28
CA VAL A 332 16.57 -15.93 -4.54
C VAL A 332 16.54 -14.40 -4.61
N VAL A 333 17.35 -13.82 -5.50
CA VAL A 333 17.26 -12.38 -5.81
C VAL A 333 16.07 -12.15 -6.73
N VAL A 334 15.11 -11.37 -6.26
CA VAL A 334 13.98 -10.86 -7.04
C VAL A 334 14.27 -9.40 -7.39
N ASN A 335 14.19 -9.05 -8.67
CA ASN A 335 14.37 -7.68 -9.12
C ASN A 335 13.01 -6.97 -9.28
N ILE A 336 12.78 -5.94 -8.46
CA ILE A 336 11.58 -5.11 -8.51
C ILE A 336 11.87 -3.83 -9.31
N GLY A 337 11.29 -3.72 -10.49
CA GLY A 337 11.34 -2.52 -11.33
C GLY A 337 10.12 -1.64 -11.11
N VAL A 338 10.32 -0.33 -10.90
CA VAL A 338 9.25 0.67 -10.85
C VAL A 338 9.36 1.59 -12.06
N ALA A 339 8.31 1.63 -12.88
CA ALA A 339 8.18 2.48 -14.06
C ALA A 339 6.98 3.44 -13.91
N PRO A 340 6.88 4.52 -14.71
CA PRO A 340 5.68 5.35 -14.73
C PRO A 340 4.46 4.51 -15.17
N GLY A 341 3.24 4.82 -14.70
CA GLY A 341 2.03 4.04 -15.03
C GLY A 341 1.63 4.00 -16.52
N ASN A 342 2.33 4.76 -17.38
CA ASN A 342 2.17 4.68 -18.83
C ASN A 342 3.29 3.90 -19.52
N SER A 343 4.00 3.03 -18.78
CA SER A 343 5.12 2.26 -19.33
C SER A 343 4.67 1.29 -20.42
N GLY A 344 5.52 1.08 -21.42
CA GLY A 344 5.28 0.10 -22.48
C GLY A 344 5.98 -1.23 -22.24
N SER A 345 7.02 -1.24 -21.41
CA SER A 345 7.77 -2.45 -21.02
C SER A 345 8.65 -2.20 -19.79
N VAL A 346 9.27 -3.26 -19.25
CA VAL A 346 10.27 -3.17 -18.16
C VAL A 346 11.42 -2.22 -18.47
N ASN A 347 11.75 -1.96 -19.75
CA ASN A 347 12.84 -1.04 -20.11
C ASN A 347 12.57 0.42 -19.73
N ASP A 348 11.31 0.77 -19.44
CA ASP A 348 10.91 2.11 -19.00
C ASP A 348 11.06 2.29 -17.47
N THR A 349 11.57 1.27 -16.78
CA THR A 349 11.83 1.29 -15.34
C THR A 349 12.75 2.45 -14.95
N LEU A 350 12.28 3.28 -14.01
CA LEU A 350 13.02 4.40 -13.44
C LEU A 350 14.01 3.93 -12.37
N LYS A 351 13.60 2.93 -11.57
CA LYS A 351 14.42 2.32 -10.52
C LYS A 351 14.21 0.83 -10.42
N ASN A 352 15.31 0.11 -10.25
CA ASN A 352 15.34 -1.32 -9.96
C ASN A 352 15.84 -1.55 -8.53
N PHE A 353 15.19 -2.48 -7.84
CA PHE A 353 15.52 -2.88 -6.48
C PHE A 353 15.74 -4.40 -6.45
N PRO A 354 16.99 -4.88 -6.42
CA PRO A 354 17.28 -6.28 -6.15
C PRO A 354 17.00 -6.58 -4.67
N VAL A 355 16.12 -7.51 -4.38
CA VAL A 355 15.76 -7.94 -3.02
C VAL A 355 15.92 -9.45 -2.88
N THR A 356 16.36 -9.91 -1.72
CA THR A 356 16.35 -11.34 -1.38
C THR A 356 15.45 -11.52 -0.18
N LEU A 357 14.36 -12.26 -0.34
CA LEU A 357 13.37 -12.49 0.71
C LEU A 357 13.74 -13.76 1.49
N THR A 358 13.38 -13.84 2.76
CA THR A 358 13.49 -15.06 3.56
C THR A 358 12.23 -15.91 3.40
N ALA A 359 12.40 -17.21 3.18
CA ALA A 359 11.27 -18.14 3.05
C ALA A 359 10.42 -18.17 4.33
N ASN A 360 9.09 -18.25 4.16
CA ASN A 360 8.08 -18.22 5.23
C ASN A 360 8.04 -16.93 6.08
N GLU A 361 8.69 -15.86 5.61
CA GLU A 361 8.61 -14.56 6.26
C GLU A 361 7.56 -13.67 5.59
N THR A 362 6.95 -12.79 6.37
CA THR A 362 5.96 -11.82 5.92
C THR A 362 6.56 -10.41 5.93
N TYR A 363 6.33 -9.63 4.88
CA TYR A 363 6.89 -8.29 4.69
C TYR A 363 5.83 -7.27 4.30
N VAL A 364 6.03 -6.03 4.74
CA VAL A 364 5.35 -4.86 4.15
C VAL A 364 6.40 -3.96 3.52
N VAL A 365 6.19 -3.58 2.27
CA VAL A 365 7.09 -2.76 1.47
C VAL A 365 6.42 -1.46 1.09
N PHE A 366 7.05 -0.32 1.40
CA PHE A 366 6.55 1.01 1.05
C PHE A 366 7.41 1.60 -0.06
N ALA A 367 6.80 1.87 -1.22
CA ALA A 367 7.41 2.72 -2.23
C ALA A 367 7.24 4.18 -1.81
N ASN A 368 8.34 4.87 -1.46
CA ASN A 368 8.29 6.16 -0.80
C ASN A 368 9.34 7.14 -1.35
N GLY A 369 9.18 8.43 -1.09
CA GLY A 369 10.10 9.49 -1.52
C GLY A 369 9.72 10.10 -2.86
N VAL A 370 10.63 10.89 -3.44
CA VAL A 370 10.43 11.62 -4.70
C VAL A 370 11.54 11.32 -5.70
N LEU A 371 11.23 11.33 -6.99
CA LEU A 371 12.13 10.91 -8.07
C LEU A 371 13.28 11.92 -8.29
N ASP A 372 12.97 13.21 -8.24
CA ASP A 372 13.94 14.31 -8.32
C ASP A 372 13.81 15.22 -7.10
N THR A 373 14.69 15.01 -6.12
CA THR A 373 14.68 15.76 -4.85
C THR A 373 14.93 17.25 -5.02
N SER A 374 15.44 17.71 -6.16
CA SER A 374 15.67 19.14 -6.42
C SER A 374 14.38 19.92 -6.73
N LEU A 375 13.29 19.22 -7.05
CA LEU A 375 11.98 19.80 -7.36
C LEU A 375 11.04 19.90 -6.15
N TYR A 376 11.46 19.37 -5.00
CA TYR A 376 10.66 19.30 -3.76
C TYR A 376 11.41 19.97 -2.61
N ALA A 377 10.69 20.31 -1.54
CA ALA A 377 11.29 20.88 -0.34
C ALA A 377 12.26 19.88 0.31
N ALA A 378 13.37 20.39 0.86
CA ALA A 378 14.30 19.56 1.61
C ALA A 378 13.65 19.11 2.92
N ASN A 379 13.91 17.86 3.32
CA ASN A 379 13.45 17.36 4.62
C ASN A 379 14.03 18.21 5.77
N PRO A 380 13.23 18.65 6.76
CA PRO A 380 13.68 19.50 7.86
C PRO A 380 14.84 18.92 8.68
N ASP A 381 14.91 17.58 8.80
CA ASP A 381 15.94 16.87 9.55
C ASP A 381 17.15 16.46 8.68
N GLY A 382 17.17 16.89 7.41
CA GLY A 382 18.24 16.60 6.45
C GLY A 382 18.27 15.14 5.97
N ARG A 383 17.17 14.39 6.13
CA ARG A 383 17.06 13.00 5.66
C ARG A 383 17.00 12.94 4.12
N ASN A 384 17.50 11.85 3.53
CA ASN A 384 17.46 11.64 2.08
C ASN A 384 16.05 11.23 1.63
N THR A 385 15.40 12.06 0.82
CA THR A 385 14.02 11.86 0.34
C THR A 385 13.93 11.25 -1.05
N SER A 386 15.04 10.81 -1.64
CA SER A 386 15.05 10.15 -2.94
C SER A 386 14.17 8.91 -2.94
N PHE A 387 13.46 8.66 -4.05
CA PHE A 387 12.58 7.52 -4.20
C PHE A 387 13.28 6.20 -3.86
N THR A 388 12.71 5.42 -2.94
CA THR A 388 13.27 4.17 -2.42
C THR A 388 12.17 3.25 -1.91
N LEU A 389 12.53 2.01 -1.60
CA LEU A 389 11.68 1.07 -0.87
C LEU A 389 12.07 1.07 0.60
N PHE A 390 11.10 1.22 1.50
CA PHE A 390 11.25 0.92 2.93
C PHE A 390 10.57 -0.41 3.24
N VAL A 391 11.28 -1.29 3.96
CA VAL A 391 10.84 -2.67 4.18
C VAL A 391 10.66 -2.93 5.67
N LYS A 392 9.48 -3.40 6.06
CA LYS A 392 9.22 -4.01 7.37
C LYS A 392 9.23 -5.53 7.21
N ASP A 393 10.21 -6.17 7.84
CA ASP A 393 10.31 -7.62 8.03
C ASP A 393 9.36 -8.14 9.12
N MET A 394 9.25 -9.46 9.32
CA MET A 394 8.41 -10.07 10.36
C MET A 394 7.01 -9.40 10.53
N ALA A 395 6.41 -8.99 9.42
CA ALA A 395 5.12 -8.35 9.42
C ALA A 395 4.02 -9.37 9.78
N ARG A 396 2.84 -8.88 10.12
CA ARG A 396 1.74 -9.70 10.62
C ARG A 396 0.51 -9.46 9.76
N GLU A 397 -0.15 -10.55 9.39
CA GLU A 397 -1.47 -10.52 8.74
C GLU A 397 -2.62 -10.50 9.77
N THR A 398 -2.32 -10.78 11.05
CA THR A 398 -3.28 -10.76 12.16
C THR A 398 -2.64 -10.18 13.43
N GLY A 399 -3.43 -9.52 14.26
CA GLY A 399 -2.96 -9.00 15.55
C GLY A 399 -2.81 -10.09 16.61
N LEU A 400 -2.17 -9.75 17.72
CA LEU A 400 -2.05 -10.66 18.86
C LEU A 400 -3.24 -10.47 19.80
N GLY A 401 -4.09 -11.50 19.91
CA GLY A 401 -5.23 -11.49 20.82
C GLY A 401 -6.41 -10.68 20.28
N SER A 402 -7.00 -9.83 21.11
CA SER A 402 -8.19 -9.03 20.76
C SER A 402 -7.89 -7.57 20.42
N ASP A 403 -6.65 -7.13 20.64
CA ASP A 403 -6.22 -5.76 20.39
C ASP A 403 -5.92 -5.53 18.91
N VAL A 404 -5.75 -4.27 18.54
CA VAL A 404 -5.30 -3.88 17.20
C VAL A 404 -3.78 -3.72 17.25
N ASP A 405 -3.08 -4.50 16.43
CA ASP A 405 -1.63 -4.41 16.29
C ASP A 405 -1.29 -3.54 15.07
N PHE A 406 -0.43 -2.54 15.21
CA PHE A 406 0.04 -1.79 14.06
C PHE A 406 1.46 -1.30 14.25
N PHE A 407 2.14 -1.00 13.17
CA PHE A 407 3.39 -0.24 13.19
C PHE A 407 3.21 1.01 12.32
N VAL A 408 4.08 2.01 12.50
CA VAL A 408 3.99 3.29 11.82
C VAL A 408 5.24 3.53 10.98
N LEU A 409 5.08 3.90 9.70
CA LEU A 409 6.13 4.52 8.89
C LEU A 409 5.92 6.04 8.86
N HIS A 410 6.95 6.82 9.16
CA HIS A 410 6.96 8.23 8.82
C HIS A 410 7.39 8.44 7.35
N GLY A 411 6.41 8.50 6.43
CA GLY A 411 6.64 8.58 4.99
C GLY A 411 6.55 9.97 4.36
N SER A 412 6.17 11.02 5.09
CA SER A 412 6.09 12.39 4.56
C SER A 412 7.49 13.03 4.47
N THR A 413 7.88 13.46 3.27
CA THR A 413 9.26 13.89 2.97
C THR A 413 9.61 15.26 3.53
N ASP A 414 8.64 16.12 3.77
CA ASP A 414 8.83 17.51 4.22
C ASP A 414 8.34 17.75 5.66
N ALA A 415 7.72 16.76 6.30
CA ALA A 415 7.40 16.82 7.71
C ALA A 415 8.65 16.62 8.59
N PRO A 416 8.75 17.36 9.72
CA PRO A 416 9.82 17.19 10.71
C PRO A 416 9.60 15.95 11.59
N THR A 417 10.54 15.64 12.47
CA THR A 417 10.37 14.64 13.53
C THR A 417 9.16 14.95 14.42
N VAL A 418 8.30 13.95 14.65
CA VAL A 418 7.05 14.10 15.42
C VAL A 418 6.85 13.04 16.51
N ASP A 419 6.13 13.45 17.56
CA ASP A 419 5.48 12.58 18.53
C ASP A 419 4.00 12.41 18.15
N VAL A 420 3.43 11.23 18.41
CA VAL A 420 2.00 10.97 18.26
C VAL A 420 1.40 10.55 19.60
N LYS A 421 0.44 11.32 20.10
CA LYS A 421 -0.23 11.06 21.39
C LYS A 421 -1.70 10.72 21.18
N ALA A 422 -2.19 9.70 21.89
CA ALA A 422 -3.60 9.32 21.87
C ALA A 422 -4.37 9.96 23.02
N ARG A 423 -5.32 10.83 22.69
CA ARG A 423 -6.05 11.66 23.67
C ARG A 423 -6.91 10.83 24.62
N GLU A 424 -7.71 9.91 24.09
CA GLU A 424 -8.64 9.04 24.83
C GLU A 424 -7.90 8.02 25.71
N ALA A 425 -6.63 7.75 25.39
CA ALA A 425 -5.74 6.92 26.21
C ALA A 425 -5.10 7.70 27.38
N GLY A 426 -5.52 8.94 27.65
CA GLY A 426 -4.92 9.79 28.67
C GLY A 426 -3.68 10.53 28.19
N ASN A 427 -3.63 10.88 26.90
CA ASN A 427 -2.52 11.55 26.22
C ASN A 427 -1.20 10.72 26.23
N VAL A 428 -1.33 9.40 26.09
CA VAL A 428 -0.19 8.49 26.00
C VAL A 428 0.52 8.67 24.67
N THR A 429 1.84 8.84 24.70
CA THR A 429 2.69 8.82 23.52
C THR A 429 2.71 7.40 22.94
N LEU A 430 2.16 7.24 21.73
CA LEU A 430 2.17 5.99 20.98
C LEU A 430 3.41 5.90 20.07
N VAL A 431 3.84 7.04 19.52
CA VAL A 431 5.03 7.18 18.70
C VAL A 431 5.85 8.33 19.27
N ASP A 432 7.13 8.09 19.51
CA ASP A 432 8.05 9.01 20.19
C ASP A 432 9.22 9.29 19.23
N ASP A 433 9.46 10.57 18.91
CA ASP A 433 10.55 11.04 18.04
C ASP A 433 10.67 10.32 16.68
N ALA A 434 9.54 10.10 15.97
CA ALA A 434 9.60 9.49 14.64
C ALA A 434 9.98 10.53 13.58
N ALA A 435 11.14 10.33 12.93
CA ALA A 435 11.59 11.13 11.80
C ALA A 435 11.29 10.42 10.46
N TYR A 436 11.38 11.15 9.34
CA TYR A 436 11.25 10.56 8.01
C TYR A 436 12.12 9.30 7.85
N SER A 437 11.56 8.25 7.24
CA SER A 437 12.09 6.89 7.05
C SER A 437 12.06 5.97 8.26
N ASP A 438 11.73 6.46 9.45
CA ASP A 438 11.67 5.61 10.63
C ASP A 438 10.40 4.73 10.58
N ILE A 439 10.58 3.44 10.89
CA ILE A 439 9.50 2.46 11.04
C ILE A 439 9.48 2.01 12.50
N THR A 440 8.34 2.18 13.18
CA THR A 440 8.23 1.81 14.60
C THR A 440 8.16 0.29 14.78
N PRO A 441 8.46 -0.22 15.99
CA PRO A 441 7.96 -1.53 16.40
C PRO A 441 6.43 -1.60 16.37
N TYR A 442 5.88 -2.81 16.53
CA TYR A 442 4.44 -3.00 16.71
C TYR A 442 3.96 -2.34 18.02
N ILE A 443 2.91 -1.55 17.89
CA ILE A 443 2.13 -0.90 18.92
C ILE A 443 0.80 -1.67 19.04
N GLN A 444 0.33 -1.86 20.27
CA GLN A 444 -0.92 -2.56 20.54
C GLN A 444 -1.87 -1.63 21.29
N VAL A 445 -3.09 -1.50 20.78
CA VAL A 445 -4.14 -0.70 21.42
C VAL A 445 -5.46 -1.46 21.41
N PRO A 446 -6.32 -1.26 22.43
CA PRO A 446 -7.69 -1.76 22.39
C PRO A 446 -8.44 -1.29 21.13
N PRO A 447 -9.39 -2.08 20.60
CA PRO A 447 -10.19 -1.65 19.46
C PRO A 447 -11.16 -0.54 19.87
N ALA A 448 -10.78 0.71 19.58
CA ALA A 448 -11.56 1.92 19.80
C ALA A 448 -11.18 2.98 18.76
N ASP A 449 -12.00 4.02 18.62
CA ASP A 449 -11.60 5.18 17.83
C ASP A 449 -10.74 6.11 18.70
N TYR A 450 -9.64 6.61 18.14
CA TYR A 450 -8.67 7.45 18.84
C TYR A 450 -8.48 8.79 18.13
N THR A 451 -8.45 9.88 18.90
CA THR A 451 -7.91 11.17 18.45
C THR A 451 -6.40 11.16 18.69
N LEU A 452 -5.66 11.22 17.60
CA LEU A 452 -4.20 11.26 17.54
C LEU A 452 -3.74 12.71 17.38
N ASP A 453 -3.05 13.24 18.36
CA ASP A 453 -2.44 14.58 18.33
C ASP A 453 -0.95 14.44 17.96
N LEU A 454 -0.55 15.06 16.85
CA LEU A 454 0.83 15.06 16.36
C LEU A 454 1.54 16.29 16.88
N TYR A 455 2.62 16.10 17.62
CA TYR A 455 3.47 17.19 18.13
C TYR A 455 4.83 17.16 17.44
N LEU A 456 5.49 18.32 17.34
CA LEU A 456 6.93 18.33 17.08
C LEU A 456 7.68 17.64 18.23
N SER A 457 8.93 17.26 18.01
CA SER A 457 9.81 16.66 19.03
C SER A 457 10.07 17.52 20.28
N ASP A 458 9.58 18.77 20.31
CA ASP A 458 9.53 19.57 21.54
C ASP A 458 8.43 19.11 22.52
N GLY A 459 7.53 18.23 22.07
CA GLY A 459 6.42 17.65 22.82
C GLY A 459 5.29 18.63 23.15
N VAL A 460 5.34 19.88 22.64
CA VAL A 460 4.44 20.98 22.98
C VAL A 460 3.78 21.59 21.75
N THR A 461 4.50 21.74 20.64
CA THR A 461 3.99 22.36 19.41
C THR A 461 3.15 21.36 18.63
N LEU A 462 1.83 21.55 18.62
CA LEU A 462 0.90 20.73 17.84
C LEU A 462 1.08 21.03 16.34
N VAL A 463 1.27 19.96 15.55
CA VAL A 463 1.33 19.98 14.08
C VAL A 463 -0.08 19.82 13.52
N GLU A 464 -0.73 18.71 13.82
CA GLU A 464 -2.07 18.37 13.32
C GLU A 464 -2.71 17.28 14.19
N SER A 465 -4.01 17.05 14.04
CA SER A 465 -4.73 15.98 14.74
C SER A 465 -5.53 15.13 13.76
N PHE A 466 -5.65 13.83 14.04
CA PHE A 466 -6.34 12.85 13.21
C PHE A 466 -7.25 11.94 14.05
N ILE A 467 -8.36 11.47 13.50
CA ILE A 467 -9.19 10.40 14.09
C ILE A 467 -8.80 9.09 13.41
N ALA A 468 -8.32 8.14 14.22
CA ALA A 468 -8.02 6.77 13.82
C ALA A 468 -9.22 5.86 14.12
N PRO A 469 -9.94 5.35 13.10
CA PRO A 469 -11.16 4.56 13.30
C PRO A 469 -10.83 3.07 13.53
N LEU A 470 -10.31 2.71 14.71
CA LEU A 470 -9.86 1.34 15.01
C LEU A 470 -10.90 0.46 15.70
N SER A 471 -12.08 0.99 16.03
CA SER A 471 -13.13 0.25 16.76
C SER A 471 -13.57 -1.06 16.11
N GLY A 472 -13.50 -1.16 14.78
CA GLY A 472 -13.86 -2.36 14.02
C GLY A 472 -12.72 -3.36 13.76
N LEU A 473 -11.49 -3.06 14.21
CA LEU A 473 -10.28 -3.78 13.77
C LEU A 473 -9.68 -4.73 14.83
N GLY A 474 -10.43 -5.05 15.90
CA GLY A 474 -9.94 -5.91 16.99
C GLY A 474 -9.43 -7.28 16.52
N GLY A 475 -8.24 -7.68 16.96
CA GLY A 475 -7.53 -8.88 16.52
C GLY A 475 -6.86 -8.74 15.14
N GLY A 476 -6.98 -7.58 14.50
CA GLY A 476 -6.35 -7.27 13.22
C GLY A 476 -4.92 -6.72 13.37
N ALA A 477 -4.19 -6.76 12.26
CA ALA A 477 -2.91 -6.07 12.11
C ALA A 477 -3.04 -4.97 11.04
N ALA A 478 -2.29 -3.88 11.15
CA ALA A 478 -2.26 -2.83 10.14
C ALA A 478 -0.86 -2.21 9.96
N ALA A 479 -0.59 -1.71 8.76
CA ALA A 479 0.57 -0.88 8.44
C ALA A 479 0.11 0.58 8.36
N VAL A 480 0.44 1.38 9.37
CA VAL A 480 0.09 2.81 9.41
C VAL A 480 1.22 3.62 8.80
N PHE A 481 0.91 4.67 8.03
CA PHE A 481 1.93 5.49 7.38
C PHE A 481 1.49 6.94 7.21
N ALA A 482 2.43 7.85 7.46
CA ALA A 482 2.30 9.26 7.09
C ALA A 482 2.57 9.42 5.59
N SER A 483 1.73 10.19 4.91
CA SER A 483 1.69 10.29 3.44
C SER A 483 1.46 11.72 2.98
N GLY A 484 2.01 12.11 1.83
CA GLY A 484 1.84 13.46 1.28
C GLY A 484 2.75 14.51 1.92
N PHE A 485 2.46 15.77 1.62
CA PHE A 485 3.29 16.92 1.99
C PHE A 485 2.64 17.80 3.05
N LEU A 486 3.40 18.14 4.10
CA LEU A 486 2.96 19.08 5.15
C LEU A 486 2.82 20.51 4.61
N ASP A 487 3.70 20.90 3.68
CA ASP A 487 3.56 22.12 2.88
C ASP A 487 3.44 21.77 1.38
N PRO A 488 2.22 21.54 0.87
CA PRO A 488 2.01 21.29 -0.55
C PRO A 488 2.56 22.40 -1.45
N SER A 489 2.52 23.67 -1.00
CA SER A 489 2.91 24.80 -1.84
C SER A 489 4.42 24.80 -2.16
N GLY A 490 5.24 24.32 -1.23
CA GLY A 490 6.67 24.07 -1.42
C GLY A 490 6.98 22.78 -2.19
N ASN A 491 5.98 21.94 -2.43
CA ASN A 491 6.11 20.59 -2.99
C ASN A 491 5.21 20.38 -4.22
N GLN A 492 5.32 21.32 -5.17
CA GLN A 492 4.59 21.30 -6.46
C GLN A 492 3.07 21.28 -6.35
N ASN A 493 2.50 21.69 -5.22
CA ASN A 493 1.08 21.54 -4.89
C ASN A 493 0.61 20.06 -4.96
N GLY A 494 1.50 19.13 -4.57
CA GLY A 494 1.18 17.72 -4.44
C GLY A 494 0.16 17.42 -3.34
N ALA A 495 -0.16 16.14 -3.15
CA ALA A 495 -1.15 15.72 -2.17
C ALA A 495 -0.79 16.19 -0.74
N ALA A 496 -1.76 16.77 -0.04
CA ALA A 496 -1.58 17.24 1.33
C ALA A 496 -1.30 16.10 2.30
N PHE A 497 -0.63 16.41 3.40
CA PHE A 497 -0.31 15.48 4.48
C PHE A 497 -1.56 14.75 4.99
N GLY A 498 -1.38 13.48 5.35
CA GLY A 498 -2.39 12.66 5.98
C GLY A 498 -1.81 11.37 6.54
N ILE A 499 -2.61 10.66 7.33
CA ILE A 499 -2.25 9.37 7.92
C ILE A 499 -3.19 8.30 7.36
N PHE A 500 -2.63 7.16 7.00
CA PHE A 500 -3.35 6.06 6.38
C PHE A 500 -2.97 4.75 7.06
N ALA A 501 -3.89 3.79 7.03
CA ALA A 501 -3.65 2.42 7.49
C ALA A 501 -3.97 1.44 6.36
N ALA A 502 -2.97 0.69 5.92
CA ALA A 502 -3.18 -0.46 5.04
C ALA A 502 -3.51 -1.70 5.87
N LEU A 503 -4.58 -2.39 5.48
CA LEU A 503 -5.01 -3.65 6.09
C LEU A 503 -4.51 -4.84 5.27
N PRO A 504 -4.45 -6.06 5.84
CA PRO A 504 -3.87 -7.23 5.18
C PRO A 504 -4.55 -7.64 3.87
N ASP A 505 -5.82 -7.27 3.68
CA ASP A 505 -6.58 -7.50 2.45
C ASP A 505 -6.30 -6.48 1.35
N GLY A 506 -5.43 -5.50 1.60
CA GLY A 506 -5.06 -4.43 0.68
C GLY A 506 -5.96 -3.20 0.73
N SER A 507 -7.00 -3.20 1.56
CA SER A 507 -7.79 -1.99 1.78
C SER A 507 -6.95 -0.94 2.53
N VAL A 508 -7.11 0.32 2.15
CA VAL A 508 -6.44 1.46 2.81
C VAL A 508 -7.50 2.34 3.44
N VAL A 509 -7.35 2.61 4.73
CA VAL A 509 -8.21 3.47 5.53
C VAL A 509 -7.49 4.78 5.76
N GLU A 510 -8.07 5.89 5.29
CA GLU A 510 -7.60 7.24 5.62
C GLU A 510 -8.05 7.62 7.03
N PHE A 511 -7.13 8.14 7.84
CA PHE A 511 -7.47 8.76 9.10
C PHE A 511 -7.99 10.15 8.80
N VAL A 512 -9.20 10.44 9.24
CA VAL A 512 -9.83 11.72 8.94
C VAL A 512 -9.19 12.79 9.83
N PRO A 513 -8.93 14.01 9.31
CA PRO A 513 -8.47 15.11 10.14
C PRO A 513 -9.37 15.24 11.37
N GLY A 514 -8.75 15.07 12.53
CA GLY A 514 -9.39 15.22 13.82
C GLY A 514 -9.55 16.70 14.02
N VAL A 515 -10.70 17.24 13.61
CA VAL A 515 -11.06 18.61 13.90
C VAL A 515 -10.88 18.83 15.40
N VAL A 516 -9.80 19.51 15.80
CA VAL A 516 -9.75 20.06 17.14
C VAL A 516 -10.64 21.28 17.04
N PRO A 517 -11.84 21.27 17.66
CA PRO A 517 -12.68 22.45 17.67
C PRO A 517 -11.86 23.64 18.18
N VAL A 518 -12.19 24.84 17.71
CA VAL A 518 -11.67 26.07 18.32
C VAL A 518 -11.78 25.96 19.84
N GLU A 519 -10.64 25.91 20.54
CA GLU A 519 -10.64 25.81 21.98
C GLU A 519 -10.82 27.21 22.56
N LEU A 520 -12.09 27.55 22.86
CA LEU A 520 -12.42 28.76 23.61
C LEU A 520 -11.85 28.66 25.02
N SER A 521 -10.86 29.49 25.32
CA SER A 521 -10.29 29.60 26.67
C SER A 521 -11.14 30.51 27.57
N SER A 522 -11.87 31.46 26.97
CA SER A 522 -12.85 32.28 27.69
C SER A 522 -13.95 32.79 26.77
N PHE A 523 -15.15 32.98 27.31
CA PHE A 523 -16.21 33.78 26.71
C PHE A 523 -16.97 34.48 27.82
N VAL A 524 -16.97 35.81 27.82
CA VAL A 524 -17.55 36.64 28.88
C VAL A 524 -18.35 37.79 28.28
N ALA A 525 -19.36 38.22 29.02
CA ALA A 525 -20.20 39.36 28.68
C ALA A 525 -20.19 40.35 29.84
N SER A 526 -20.16 41.65 29.51
CA SER A 526 -20.21 42.73 30.50
C SER A 526 -21.11 43.86 30.03
N VAL A 527 -21.88 44.44 30.94
CA VAL A 527 -22.82 45.52 30.63
C VAL A 527 -22.13 46.86 30.82
N ASN A 528 -22.25 47.75 29.83
CA ASN A 528 -21.80 49.14 29.89
C ASN A 528 -22.94 50.06 29.46
N GLY A 529 -23.65 50.64 30.43
CA GLY A 529 -24.87 51.39 30.16
C GLY A 529 -25.96 50.47 29.61
N ASN A 530 -26.30 50.64 28.33
CA ASN A 530 -27.27 49.81 27.61
C ASN A 530 -26.63 48.91 26.55
N ASP A 531 -25.31 48.87 26.53
CA ASP A 531 -24.56 48.08 25.58
C ASP A 531 -23.99 46.86 26.31
N VAL A 532 -23.88 45.75 25.60
CA VAL A 532 -23.21 44.55 26.09
C VAL A 532 -21.91 44.38 25.33
N GLU A 533 -20.80 44.41 26.05
CA GLU A 533 -19.49 44.09 25.51
C GLU A 533 -19.20 42.60 25.75
N LEU A 534 -19.05 41.87 24.66
CA LEU A 534 -18.65 40.47 24.62
C LEU A 534 -17.15 40.39 24.36
N ARG A 535 -16.44 39.55 25.12
CA ARG A 535 -15.01 39.28 24.93
C ARG A 535 -14.77 37.79 25.01
N TRP A 536 -13.96 37.27 24.11
CA TRP A 536 -13.56 35.87 24.13
C TRP A 536 -12.11 35.71 23.69
N GLU A 537 -11.54 34.59 24.09
CA GLU A 537 -10.20 34.19 23.71
C GLU A 537 -10.21 32.75 23.22
N THR A 538 -9.44 32.51 22.17
CA THR A 538 -9.15 31.17 21.63
C THR A 538 -7.74 30.79 22.04
N ALA A 539 -7.53 29.55 22.46
CA ALA A 539 -6.20 29.00 22.66
C ALA A 539 -5.58 28.61 21.30
N THR A 540 -6.41 28.02 20.44
CA THR A 540 -6.08 27.63 19.06
C THR A 540 -7.28 27.86 18.14
N GLU A 541 -7.02 28.00 16.85
CA GLU A 541 -8.01 28.05 15.78
C GLU A 541 -7.58 27.15 14.63
N LEU A 542 -8.53 26.45 14.03
CA LEU A 542 -8.31 25.64 12.85
C LEU A 542 -9.42 25.96 11.87
N ASN A 543 -9.07 26.27 10.62
CA ASN A 543 -10.01 26.54 9.54
C ASN A 543 -11.08 27.62 9.86
N ASN A 544 -10.82 28.46 10.88
CA ASN A 544 -11.82 29.32 11.47
C ASN A 544 -12.08 30.55 10.57
N ARG A 545 -13.24 30.58 9.92
CA ARG A 545 -13.71 31.75 9.17
C ARG A 545 -14.11 32.88 10.10
N GLY A 546 -14.61 32.56 11.29
CA GLY A 546 -14.96 33.51 12.34
C GLY A 546 -16.17 33.11 13.16
N PHE A 547 -16.67 34.06 13.94
CA PHE A 547 -17.69 33.85 14.95
C PHE A 547 -18.95 34.65 14.63
N SER A 548 -20.08 33.96 14.47
CA SER A 548 -21.40 34.59 14.47
C SER A 548 -21.82 34.77 15.92
N VAL A 549 -22.03 36.02 16.32
CA VAL A 549 -22.51 36.38 17.65
C VAL A 549 -24.03 36.26 17.64
N GLU A 550 -24.56 35.34 18.43
CA GLU A 550 -26.00 35.11 18.52
C GLU A 550 -26.53 35.52 19.89
N ARG A 551 -27.69 36.17 19.88
CA ARG A 551 -28.39 36.66 21.08
C ARG A 551 -29.83 36.20 21.09
N LYS A 552 -30.34 35.86 22.28
CA LYS A 552 -31.77 35.74 22.57
C LYS A 552 -32.13 36.49 23.85
N THR A 553 -33.43 36.71 24.03
CA THR A 553 -34.05 37.03 25.33
C THR A 553 -34.62 35.75 25.93
N THR A 554 -35.06 35.78 27.18
CA THR A 554 -35.64 34.61 27.88
C THR A 554 -36.87 34.00 27.19
N SER A 555 -37.51 34.73 26.29
CA SER A 555 -38.73 34.32 25.58
C SER A 555 -38.60 34.32 24.05
N SER A 556 -37.39 34.49 23.51
CA SER A 556 -37.17 34.55 22.06
C SER A 556 -36.21 33.46 21.57
N GLU A 557 -36.25 33.20 20.26
CA GLU A 557 -35.23 32.42 19.56
C GLU A 557 -33.91 33.20 19.44
N TYR A 558 -32.83 32.48 19.14
CA TYR A 558 -31.54 33.08 18.82
C TYR A 558 -31.60 33.86 17.51
N THR A 559 -30.98 35.04 17.52
CA THR A 559 -30.80 35.91 16.37
C THR A 559 -29.33 36.30 16.26
N GLU A 560 -28.79 36.27 15.04
CA GLU A 560 -27.43 36.77 14.79
C GLU A 560 -27.41 38.29 14.89
N VAL A 561 -26.54 38.82 15.76
CA VAL A 561 -26.37 40.26 15.99
C VAL A 561 -25.09 40.81 15.37
N GLY A 562 -24.17 39.94 14.97
CA GLY A 562 -22.99 40.31 14.21
C GLY A 562 -22.06 39.13 13.91
N PHE A 563 -21.05 39.37 13.08
CA PHE A 563 -20.02 38.39 12.74
C PHE A 563 -18.63 39.01 12.92
N VAL A 564 -17.72 38.29 13.57
CA VAL A 564 -16.33 38.69 13.77
C VAL A 564 -15.42 37.71 13.03
N PRO A 565 -14.67 38.16 12.00
CA PRO A 565 -13.76 37.28 11.26
C PRO A 565 -12.69 36.64 12.16
N GLY A 566 -12.40 35.37 11.92
CA GLY A 566 -11.33 34.62 12.57
C GLY A 566 -9.98 34.80 11.88
N PHE A 567 -8.95 34.15 12.41
CA PHE A 567 -7.61 34.16 11.81
C PHE A 567 -7.30 32.92 10.96
N GLY A 568 -8.30 32.07 10.68
CA GLY A 568 -8.11 30.82 9.96
C GLY A 568 -7.51 29.74 10.85
N THR A 569 -6.31 29.27 10.51
CA THR A 569 -5.58 28.27 11.31
C THR A 569 -4.44 28.95 12.05
N THR A 570 -4.46 28.89 13.37
CA THR A 570 -3.43 29.48 14.25
C THR A 570 -3.38 28.74 15.59
N THR A 571 -2.18 28.47 16.08
CA THR A 571 -1.95 27.97 17.44
C THR A 571 -1.62 29.09 18.44
N ASP A 572 -1.42 30.32 17.96
CA ASP A 572 -1.29 31.50 18.82
C ASP A 572 -2.66 31.89 19.40
N PRO A 573 -2.75 32.14 20.71
CA PRO A 573 -3.97 32.65 21.31
C PRO A 573 -4.44 33.95 20.67
N LYS A 574 -5.73 34.06 20.37
CA LYS A 574 -6.35 35.28 19.82
C LYS A 574 -7.40 35.80 20.77
N SER A 575 -7.45 37.12 20.89
CA SER A 575 -8.48 37.82 21.68
C SER A 575 -9.42 38.57 20.74
N TYR A 576 -10.70 38.50 21.05
CA TYR A 576 -11.78 39.10 20.27
C TYR A 576 -12.70 39.95 21.14
N SER A 577 -13.42 40.86 20.51
CA SER A 577 -14.50 41.59 21.15
C SER A 577 -15.63 41.95 20.19
N PHE A 578 -16.83 42.09 20.74
CA PHE A 578 -18.02 42.53 20.02
C PHE A 578 -18.91 43.36 20.94
N SER A 579 -19.44 44.47 20.41
CA SER A 579 -20.30 45.40 21.17
C SER A 579 -21.71 45.39 20.61
N ASP A 580 -22.67 44.90 21.40
CA ASP A 580 -24.09 44.92 21.07
C ASP A 580 -24.75 46.14 21.71
N GLN A 581 -25.25 47.08 20.88
CA GLN A 581 -25.57 48.44 21.31
C GLN A 581 -27.06 48.75 21.35
N GLY A 582 -27.44 49.66 22.25
CA GLY A 582 -28.78 50.25 22.28
C GLY A 582 -29.88 49.29 22.77
N LEU A 583 -29.51 48.36 23.65
CA LEU A 583 -30.42 47.34 24.16
C LEU A 583 -31.40 47.92 25.19
N GLN A 584 -32.58 47.30 25.28
CA GLN A 584 -33.55 47.63 26.31
C GLN A 584 -33.18 46.93 27.63
N SER A 585 -33.70 47.42 28.75
CA SER A 585 -33.57 46.72 30.03
C SER A 585 -34.19 45.33 29.95
N GLY A 586 -33.49 44.33 30.49
CA GLY A 586 -33.90 42.93 30.45
C GLY A 586 -32.72 41.97 30.44
N THR A 587 -33.04 40.68 30.46
CA THR A 587 -32.05 39.59 30.43
C THR A 587 -31.76 39.16 29.00
N TYR A 588 -30.49 39.11 28.65
CA TYR A 588 -29.99 38.65 27.36
C TYR A 588 -29.04 37.48 27.55
N ILE A 589 -29.17 36.49 26.68
CA ILE A 589 -28.31 35.31 26.64
C ILE A 589 -27.59 35.33 25.30
N TYR A 590 -26.26 35.21 25.36
CA TYR A 590 -25.38 35.21 24.20
C TYR A 590 -24.67 33.86 24.05
N ARG A 591 -24.41 33.49 22.81
CA ARG A 591 -23.49 32.42 22.43
C ARG A 591 -22.74 32.80 21.17
N LEU A 592 -21.59 32.16 20.96
CA LEU A 592 -20.85 32.23 19.72
C LEU A 592 -21.19 30.99 18.89
N LYS A 593 -21.42 31.20 17.59
CA LYS A 593 -21.40 30.15 16.58
C LYS A 593 -20.12 30.31 15.78
N GLN A 594 -19.11 29.52 16.13
CA GLN A 594 -17.85 29.44 15.40
C GLN A 594 -18.11 28.75 14.05
N VAL A 595 -17.63 29.32 12.96
CA VAL A 595 -17.89 28.84 11.59
C VAL A 595 -16.58 28.68 10.85
N ASP A 596 -16.43 27.55 10.17
CA ASP A 596 -15.26 27.22 9.37
C ASP A 596 -15.38 27.70 7.91
N PHE A 597 -14.27 27.68 7.16
CA PHE A 597 -14.29 28.03 5.73
C PHE A 597 -15.09 27.02 4.87
N ASP A 598 -15.20 25.77 5.31
CA ASP A 598 -16.00 24.71 4.67
C ASP A 598 -17.49 24.77 5.05
N GLY A 599 -17.86 25.63 6.00
CA GLY A 599 -19.23 25.82 6.48
C GLY A 599 -19.63 24.97 7.69
N ALA A 600 -18.74 24.13 8.22
CA ALA A 600 -18.94 23.51 9.53
C ALA A 600 -19.06 24.56 10.64
N TYR A 601 -19.70 24.20 11.75
CA TYR A 601 -19.87 25.12 12.87
C TYR A 601 -19.99 24.44 14.23
N GLN A 602 -19.64 25.18 15.27
CA GLN A 602 -19.82 24.78 16.67
C GLN A 602 -20.33 25.95 17.52
N TYR A 603 -21.06 25.65 18.58
CA TYR A 603 -21.52 26.65 19.55
C TYR A 603 -20.64 26.69 20.81
N SER A 604 -20.43 27.88 21.35
CA SER A 604 -19.88 28.09 22.69
C SER A 604 -20.89 27.77 23.79
N ASN A 605 -20.43 27.80 25.05
CA ASN A 605 -21.32 27.94 26.19
C ASN A 605 -22.12 29.26 26.12
N GLU A 606 -23.28 29.28 26.78
CA GLU A 606 -24.11 30.47 26.91
C GLU A 606 -23.58 31.38 28.02
N VAL A 607 -23.60 32.70 27.79
CA VAL A 607 -23.36 33.71 28.83
C VAL A 607 -24.59 34.60 28.96
N GLU A 608 -25.02 34.83 30.20
CA GLU A 608 -26.20 35.62 30.52
C GLU A 608 -25.80 36.95 31.15
N VAL A 609 -26.47 38.03 30.73
CA VAL A 609 -26.33 39.36 31.31
C VAL A 609 -27.70 40.03 31.49
N GLU A 610 -27.81 40.83 32.53
CA GLU A 610 -28.99 41.64 32.80
C GLU A 610 -28.67 43.12 32.60
N ILE A 611 -29.38 43.76 31.69
CA ILE A 611 -29.34 45.20 31.52
C ILE A 611 -30.36 45.80 32.48
N GLY A 612 -29.84 46.50 33.49
CA GLY A 612 -30.65 47.16 34.49
C GLY A 612 -31.49 48.30 33.90
N ILE A 613 -32.53 48.67 34.63
CA ILE A 613 -33.30 49.88 34.35
C ILE A 613 -32.40 51.09 34.64
N PRO A 614 -32.35 52.12 33.77
CA PRO A 614 -31.62 53.35 34.04
C PRO A 614 -31.99 53.96 35.40
N GLY A 615 -31.00 54.37 36.19
CA GLY A 615 -31.25 54.92 37.52
C GLY A 615 -31.91 56.30 37.52
N GLU A 616 -31.88 57.01 36.39
CA GLU A 616 -32.42 58.37 36.24
C GLU A 616 -33.12 58.61 34.90
N PHE A 617 -34.02 59.58 34.90
CA PHE A 617 -34.60 60.13 33.69
C PHE A 617 -33.60 61.05 33.01
N ASN A 618 -33.43 60.91 31.69
CA ASN A 618 -32.50 61.74 30.93
C ASN A 618 -33.00 61.96 29.50
N LEU A 619 -32.83 63.17 28.97
CA LEU A 619 -32.95 63.44 27.53
C LEU A 619 -31.53 63.58 26.95
N ASN A 620 -31.20 62.86 25.89
CA ASN A 620 -29.91 63.01 25.21
C ASN A 620 -29.96 64.08 24.11
N GLN A 621 -28.79 64.58 23.73
CA GLN A 621 -28.64 65.43 22.54
C GLN A 621 -28.97 64.60 21.29
N ASN A 622 -29.80 65.12 20.40
CA ASN A 622 -30.12 64.46 19.13
C ASN A 622 -28.84 64.27 18.30
N TYR A 623 -28.73 63.14 17.59
CA TYR A 623 -27.60 62.88 16.70
C TYR A 623 -28.09 62.36 15.34
N PRO A 624 -27.55 62.89 14.23
CA PRO A 624 -26.61 64.02 14.14
C PRO A 624 -27.22 65.36 14.57
N ASN A 625 -26.40 66.35 14.96
CA ASN A 625 -26.82 67.74 15.17
C ASN A 625 -25.67 68.69 14.80
N PRO A 626 -25.74 69.47 13.70
CA PRO A 626 -26.89 69.62 12.79
C PRO A 626 -27.26 68.35 12.01
N PHE A 627 -28.52 68.24 11.56
CA PHE A 627 -29.03 67.09 10.79
C PHE A 627 -29.68 67.48 9.46
N ASN A 628 -29.82 66.51 8.54
CA ASN A 628 -30.44 66.69 7.22
C ASN A 628 -30.99 65.36 6.63
N PRO A 629 -32.30 65.25 6.33
CA PRO A 629 -33.40 65.86 7.06
C PRO A 629 -33.76 65.05 8.33
N SER A 630 -33.07 63.95 8.62
CA SER A 630 -33.41 63.05 9.74
C SER A 630 -32.39 63.05 10.88
N THR A 631 -32.86 62.93 12.11
CA THR A 631 -32.03 62.74 13.33
C THR A 631 -32.67 61.71 14.25
N LYS A 632 -31.88 61.12 15.15
CA LYS A 632 -32.39 60.28 16.25
C LYS A 632 -32.40 61.07 17.56
N ILE A 633 -33.45 60.90 18.36
CA ILE A 633 -33.59 61.45 19.72
C ILE A 633 -33.67 60.27 20.70
N THR A 634 -32.75 60.25 21.66
CA THR A 634 -32.65 59.19 22.68
C THR A 634 -32.98 59.75 24.06
N PHE A 635 -33.70 58.99 24.88
CA PHE A 635 -33.98 59.35 26.28
C PHE A 635 -34.11 58.11 27.18
N SER A 636 -33.79 58.24 28.46
CA SER A 636 -33.95 57.17 29.47
C SER A 636 -35.12 57.47 30.42
N LEU A 637 -35.81 56.41 30.83
CA LEU A 637 -36.88 56.43 31.82
C LEU A 637 -36.49 55.51 32.98
N ALA A 638 -36.45 56.04 34.19
CA ALA A 638 -36.12 55.26 35.38
C ALA A 638 -37.29 54.42 35.92
N ALA A 639 -38.50 54.65 35.41
CA ALA A 639 -39.71 53.89 35.71
C ALA A 639 -40.67 53.96 34.52
N ASP A 640 -41.64 53.03 34.46
CA ASP A 640 -42.75 53.12 33.51
C ASP A 640 -43.40 54.51 33.62
N SER A 641 -43.59 55.19 32.50
CA SER A 641 -43.94 56.60 32.49
C SER A 641 -44.91 56.96 31.37
N LYS A 642 -45.81 57.91 31.65
CA LYS A 642 -46.53 58.62 30.60
C LYS A 642 -45.58 59.62 29.95
N VAL A 643 -45.23 59.42 28.68
CA VAL A 643 -44.23 60.24 27.97
C VAL A 643 -44.86 61.05 26.84
N SER A 644 -44.53 62.34 26.80
CA SER A 644 -44.81 63.27 25.71
C SER A 644 -43.50 63.87 25.21
N LEU A 645 -43.10 63.55 23.96
CA LEU A 645 -41.93 64.13 23.28
C LEU A 645 -42.41 64.97 22.10
N LYS A 646 -42.12 66.26 22.13
CA LYS A 646 -42.62 67.25 21.16
C LYS A 646 -41.53 68.13 20.61
N VAL A 647 -41.68 68.56 19.36
CA VAL A 647 -40.76 69.47 18.66
C VAL A 647 -41.42 70.84 18.51
N PHE A 648 -40.64 71.91 18.74
CA PHE A 648 -41.07 73.30 18.69
C PHE A 648 -40.13 74.14 17.82
N ASN A 649 -40.66 75.19 17.20
CA ASN A 649 -39.86 76.20 16.51
C ASN A 649 -39.37 77.30 17.49
N VAL A 650 -38.58 78.26 17.00
CA VAL A 650 -38.05 79.38 17.80
C VAL A 650 -39.12 80.30 18.41
N LEU A 651 -40.35 80.27 17.92
CA LEU A 651 -41.49 81.02 18.46
C LEU A 651 -42.25 80.23 19.54
N GLY A 652 -41.82 79.00 19.86
CA GLY A 652 -42.50 78.11 20.80
C GLY A 652 -43.74 77.44 20.23
N GLN A 653 -43.97 77.48 18.91
CA GLN A 653 -45.08 76.78 18.28
C GLN A 653 -44.72 75.29 18.13
N GLU A 654 -45.64 74.41 18.54
CA GLU A 654 -45.51 72.97 18.34
C GLU A 654 -45.51 72.66 16.83
N VAL A 655 -44.44 72.01 16.38
CA VAL A 655 -44.24 71.59 14.99
C VAL A 655 -44.76 70.16 14.79
N THR A 656 -44.44 69.27 15.72
CA THR A 656 -44.92 67.89 15.72
C THR A 656 -44.81 67.26 17.11
N THR A 657 -45.61 66.23 17.36
CA THR A 657 -45.50 65.35 18.52
C THR A 657 -44.90 64.02 18.05
N LEU A 658 -43.75 63.62 18.60
CA LEU A 658 -43.06 62.38 18.27
C LEU A 658 -43.54 61.20 19.12
N VAL A 659 -43.88 61.47 20.38
CA VAL A 659 -44.35 60.48 21.35
C VAL A 659 -45.45 61.10 22.20
N ASN A 660 -46.53 60.36 22.46
CA ASN A 660 -47.56 60.74 23.43
C ASN A 660 -48.27 59.49 23.96
N GLN A 661 -47.54 58.63 24.66
CA GLN A 661 -48.02 57.33 25.12
C GLN A 661 -47.34 56.89 26.41
N ASP A 662 -47.85 55.81 26.99
CA ASP A 662 -47.21 55.15 28.14
C ASP A 662 -46.05 54.29 27.62
N LEU A 663 -44.87 54.47 28.20
CA LEU A 663 -43.65 53.75 27.86
C LEU A 663 -43.10 53.04 29.09
N THR A 664 -42.56 51.84 28.90
CA THR A 664 -41.90 51.10 29.98
C THR A 664 -40.59 51.79 30.38
N ALA A 665 -40.13 51.52 31.61
CA ALA A 665 -38.79 51.90 32.05
C ALA A 665 -37.73 51.36 31.06
N GLY A 666 -36.63 52.09 30.87
CA GLY A 666 -35.62 51.76 29.85
C GLY A 666 -35.24 52.95 28.99
N VAL A 667 -34.50 52.69 27.90
CA VAL A 667 -34.00 53.75 27.00
C VAL A 667 -34.68 53.68 25.66
N HIS A 668 -35.26 54.79 25.25
CA HIS A 668 -36.08 54.87 24.05
C HIS A 668 -35.40 55.71 22.98
N ASN A 669 -35.55 55.29 21.73
CA ASN A 669 -34.98 55.94 20.56
C ASN A 669 -36.09 56.26 19.56
N TYR A 670 -36.22 57.52 19.16
CA TYR A 670 -37.21 57.96 18.17
C TYR A 670 -36.53 58.71 17.03
N ASP A 671 -36.84 58.30 15.80
CA ASP A 671 -36.38 58.99 14.60
C ASP A 671 -37.29 60.18 14.31
N PHE A 672 -36.68 61.32 14.00
CA PHE A 672 -37.37 62.53 13.57
C PHE A 672 -36.98 62.87 12.14
N ASP A 673 -37.92 62.66 11.21
CA ASP A 673 -37.80 63.11 9.83
C ASP A 673 -38.39 64.51 9.68
N ALA A 674 -37.51 65.47 9.37
CA ALA A 674 -37.86 66.86 9.16
C ALA A 674 -38.02 67.22 7.68
N ALA A 675 -38.19 66.27 6.75
CA ALA A 675 -38.24 66.51 5.29
C ALA A 675 -39.23 67.61 4.85
N ASN A 676 -40.30 67.86 5.62
CA ASN A 676 -41.33 68.84 5.30
C ASN A 676 -41.25 70.17 6.08
N ILE A 677 -40.18 70.42 6.85
CA ILE A 677 -39.99 71.69 7.60
C ILE A 677 -38.71 72.42 7.16
N ASN A 678 -38.68 73.75 7.27
CA ASN A 678 -37.56 74.58 6.77
C ASN A 678 -36.28 74.43 7.62
N SER A 679 -35.10 74.59 7.03
CA SER A 679 -33.83 74.69 7.77
C SER A 679 -33.89 75.77 8.85
N GLY A 680 -33.31 75.51 10.01
CA GLY A 680 -33.38 76.42 11.16
C GLY A 680 -33.11 75.77 12.50
N VAL A 681 -33.28 76.55 13.57
CA VAL A 681 -33.16 76.08 14.96
C VAL A 681 -34.52 75.60 15.45
N TYR A 682 -34.52 74.42 16.07
CA TYR A 682 -35.69 73.82 16.68
C TYR A 682 -35.35 73.38 18.11
N PHE A 683 -36.38 73.17 18.92
CA PHE A 683 -36.26 72.64 20.26
C PHE A 683 -37.11 71.38 20.38
N TYR A 684 -36.65 70.38 21.12
CA TYR A 684 -37.48 69.25 21.50
C TYR A 684 -37.57 69.18 23.01
N LYS A 685 -38.78 68.91 23.50
CA LYS A 685 -39.13 68.84 24.92
C LYS A 685 -39.67 67.45 25.21
N ILE A 686 -39.15 66.82 26.25
CA ILE A 686 -39.75 65.64 26.86
C ILE A 686 -40.48 66.04 28.15
N GLU A 687 -41.65 65.44 28.37
CA GLU A 687 -42.38 65.42 29.64
C GLU A 687 -42.66 63.95 29.95
N ALA A 688 -42.18 63.46 31.09
CA ALA A 688 -42.38 62.09 31.54
C ALA A 688 -42.89 62.06 32.98
N THR A 689 -44.02 61.39 33.22
CA THR A 689 -44.56 61.17 34.57
C THR A 689 -44.47 59.69 34.89
N GLY A 690 -43.53 59.32 35.77
CA GLY A 690 -43.30 57.96 36.19
C GLY A 690 -44.38 57.43 37.15
N VAL A 691 -44.65 56.12 37.09
CA VAL A 691 -45.54 55.42 38.04
C VAL A 691 -45.06 55.52 39.49
N ASN A 692 -43.77 55.81 39.70
CA ASN A 692 -43.18 56.11 41.00
C ASN A 692 -43.45 57.54 41.50
N GLY A 693 -44.21 58.35 40.74
CA GLY A 693 -44.56 59.72 41.06
C GLY A 693 -43.49 60.76 40.69
N ILE A 694 -42.40 60.36 40.04
CA ILE A 694 -41.36 61.30 39.59
C ILE A 694 -41.80 61.94 38.27
N GLU A 695 -41.80 63.27 38.23
CA GLU A 695 -42.01 64.05 37.01
C GLU A 695 -40.67 64.54 36.46
N PHE A 696 -40.44 64.32 35.17
CA PHE A 696 -39.24 64.73 34.45
C PHE A 696 -39.62 65.62 33.28
N THR A 697 -38.91 66.73 33.12
CA THR A 697 -39.05 67.63 31.97
C THR A 697 -37.70 68.18 31.57
N GLU A 698 -37.32 67.99 30.31
CA GLU A 698 -36.08 68.54 29.75
C GLU A 698 -36.32 69.05 28.33
N VAL A 699 -35.58 70.10 27.95
CA VAL A 699 -35.62 70.70 26.62
C VAL A 699 -34.20 70.75 26.07
N LYS A 700 -34.02 70.35 24.81
CA LYS A 700 -32.76 70.54 24.09
C LYS A 700 -32.94 71.18 22.73
N LYS A 701 -31.86 71.80 22.25
CA LYS A 701 -31.78 72.52 20.98
C LYS A 701 -31.26 71.58 19.89
N MET A 702 -31.88 71.61 18.71
CA MET A 702 -31.40 70.95 17.50
C MET A 702 -31.35 71.92 16.31
N ILE A 703 -30.48 71.64 15.34
CA ILE A 703 -30.26 72.47 14.16
C ILE A 703 -30.52 71.62 12.92
N LEU A 704 -31.52 72.00 12.13
CA LEU A 704 -31.80 71.40 10.83
C LEU A 704 -31.08 72.20 9.74
N ALA A 705 -30.20 71.55 9.00
CA ALA A 705 -29.39 72.15 7.93
C ALA A 705 -29.59 71.38 6.62
N LYS A 706 -30.75 71.59 5.98
CA LYS A 706 -31.05 71.04 4.65
C LYS A 706 -30.29 71.70 3.53
#